data_AF-W7T9X3-F1
#
_entry.id   AF-W7T9X3-F1
#
_cell.length_a   1.000
_cell.length_b   1.000
_cell.length_c   1.000
_cell.angle_alpha   90.00
_cell.angle_beta   90.00
_cell.angle_gamma   90.00
#
_symmetry.space_group_name_H-M   'P 1'
#
loop_
_entity.id
_entity.type
_entity.pdbx_description
1 polymer ?
#
loop_
_entity_poly.entity_id
_entity_poly.type
_entity_poly.pdbx_seq_one_letter_code
_entity_poly.pdbx_strand_id
1 'polypeptide(L)'
;MRGHHRGAAPDHRRRSERHARARIRRTPASRPNPGDNPSGLITGTAAGRGYWQTNAASPAPSTNFFYMNVADSYAYDTKNIVLVSIDYLDAGNGTLDLQYDSPGQDLPDKFKPSEIVRYGDTGTWQTHDFVLDDSILTNRTNGSDFRIAHDGSDVEVKVAAVRVTVIPSTLDVKAGLRNLVAQSGLTVYAAREGTRDGQYPAGSKAAFGAQIAKAQAVIDSSDATPAQVKAALQALYDSYQAFKASAVNLNVAAGRSLSSGPGWTQVDLDQAQPVDDVFVQWGVAFSHDYKVQTSVDGSTFTTVGESGATEANRSSRTDFPVVQARYVRLAYDGSADVADLQVRDQRVVTPKPQLIRTKYPTADPVIADFVVAGADPSGVKDSTKAIQAALYDCHDAGGGTVWLPDGTYRVTDTVEVPAFCSLRGDRRDPDHGGGSYGTVISADLPSGDNGPVLFSIGGSAGVLGLTTYYPHQNAAAPVPYSYTFEITGSAWASDENYMMGTVSDVTMLNSYRGIGISTMRDERGRPPAVGQTHESATVRNVKGTALLSGVEAYNGADVGTWENVTFSNSYWASAPHQFNPPHRSTVDAWTRAHGTGFVLGDLEWDQFNDIAASDYHVGIHVVPGQRVDFAGAFQGVTIKHTDTALLVDQFDSRWGLMIGRGSLDGAVTNNSAGFVKLTDVKVSGAVTGTVYRLSGQAPAYSADQPTPRPSRNALYVTDAPHGIGYVPAADATAGIQHTLDRAGRDGGGIVYLPAGWYRVTGLLSLPAGVELRGASSVPNRDEDGRSGGTVLMSYSGRATATPDTDPALITLNGRNSGVRGLRVFYPGQNPAAPDGLVAYPYAVRGNGSGTYVVNVGMSNAYNGIDMATFRNDRFFVGKLAGTFVRHGITVGASEDGVINGVLTNGNTFVRLGFYLPNWASGANLFPQVIDGFTRKSSDLVTVTGARNLTVVDAFGYGLHNGLVVTSGDVHVFNLGTDNLGTDGYTVRASAGSTTVLNLLRYNGTTSTGPVRLVDVMAINMVQSALSISASQGGTARLTGTETEPGKYETGSSVTATARPSPGYHFVSWTVAGAVVSTSPTYTFTVTADTALTATFSR
;
A
#
# COMPACT_ATOMS: atom_id res chain seq x y z
N MET A 1 -14.89 27.77 100.25
CA MET A 1 -16.29 27.45 99.95
C MET A 1 -16.32 26.22 99.06
N ARG A 2 -16.94 25.15 99.59
CA ARG A 2 -17.34 23.81 99.07
C ARG A 2 -16.99 23.46 97.61
N GLY A 3 -16.40 22.32 97.26
CA GLY A 3 -15.94 21.15 98.04
C GLY A 3 -15.51 19.97 97.13
N HIS A 4 -14.45 19.26 97.57
CA HIS A 4 -14.04 17.85 97.35
C HIS A 4 -13.82 17.28 95.92
N HIS A 5 -12.88 16.37 95.63
CA HIS A 5 -11.69 15.78 96.28
C HIS A 5 -10.90 14.95 95.21
N ARG A 6 -9.55 14.91 95.33
CA ARG A 6 -8.53 13.84 95.05
C ARG A 6 -8.61 13.03 93.72
N GLY A 7 -7.52 12.71 93.00
CA GLY A 7 -6.08 12.91 93.16
C GLY A 7 -5.26 12.09 92.12
N ALA A 8 -3.94 12.37 92.08
CA ALA A 8 -2.79 11.62 91.53
C ALA A 8 -2.46 11.64 90.00
N ALA A 9 -1.16 11.87 89.72
CA ALA A 9 -0.44 12.12 88.45
C ALA A 9 0.21 10.82 87.85
N PRO A 10 1.15 10.78 86.85
CA PRO A 10 1.80 11.80 85.99
C PRO A 10 2.12 11.41 84.50
N ASP A 11 2.80 12.32 83.77
CA ASP A 11 3.81 12.19 82.68
C ASP A 11 3.54 11.60 81.25
N HIS A 12 4.30 12.17 80.29
CA HIS A 12 4.45 11.96 78.84
C HIS A 12 3.33 12.47 77.90
N ARG A 13 3.53 13.65 77.29
CA ARG A 13 2.83 14.07 76.07
C ARG A 13 3.77 14.04 74.86
N ARG A 14 3.42 13.17 73.90
CA ARG A 14 4.16 12.79 72.70
C ARG A 14 4.11 13.86 71.60
N ARG A 15 5.26 14.05 70.96
CA ARG A 15 5.44 14.70 69.65
C ARG A 15 4.63 13.98 68.57
N SER A 16 3.99 14.75 67.71
CA SER A 16 3.31 14.30 66.50
C SER A 16 4.29 14.22 65.32
N GLU A 17 4.57 13.01 64.83
CA GLU A 17 5.27 12.80 63.56
C GLU A 17 4.24 12.61 62.43
N ARG A 18 4.25 13.57 61.50
CA ARG A 18 3.62 13.44 60.18
C ARG A 18 4.55 12.60 59.30
N HIS A 19 4.20 11.33 59.06
CA HIS A 19 4.79 10.59 57.95
C HIS A 19 4.07 10.98 56.65
N ALA A 20 4.83 11.55 55.71
CA ALA A 20 4.40 11.77 54.34
C ALA A 20 4.12 10.42 53.68
N ARG A 21 2.85 10.13 53.35
CA ARG A 21 2.47 8.99 52.52
C ARG A 21 2.86 9.30 51.07
N ALA A 22 3.86 8.59 50.53
CA ALA A 22 4.01 8.47 49.08
C ALA A 22 2.70 7.89 48.52
N ARG A 23 2.08 8.59 47.55
CA ARG A 23 0.84 8.11 46.92
C ARG A 23 1.17 6.92 46.02
N ILE A 24 0.86 5.72 46.50
CA ILE A 24 0.71 4.53 45.69
C ILE A 24 -0.41 4.83 44.68
N ARG A 25 -0.10 4.87 43.38
CA ARG A 25 -1.15 4.93 42.35
C ARG A 25 -1.81 3.54 42.27
N ARG A 26 -3.13 3.51 42.25
CA ARG A 26 -3.93 2.31 42.07
C ARG A 26 -4.90 2.60 40.94
N THR A 27 -4.96 1.70 39.96
CA THR A 27 -5.94 1.75 38.89
C THR A 27 -6.68 0.42 38.91
N PRO A 28 -8.02 0.40 38.78
CA PRO A 28 -8.71 -0.83 38.44
C PRO A 28 -8.22 -1.30 37.07
N ALA A 29 -8.00 -2.61 36.89
CA ALA A 29 -7.84 -3.16 35.55
C ALA A 29 -9.10 -2.84 34.71
N SER A 30 -9.00 -2.83 33.39
CA SER A 30 -10.17 -2.69 32.52
C SER A 30 -11.21 -3.80 32.81
N ARG A 31 -12.43 -3.66 32.28
CA ARG A 31 -13.39 -4.79 32.28
C ARG A 31 -12.72 -6.02 31.65
N PRO A 32 -12.95 -7.24 32.18
CA PRO A 32 -12.38 -8.45 31.60
C PRO A 32 -12.79 -8.61 30.14
N ASN A 33 -11.83 -9.06 29.32
CA ASN A 33 -12.11 -9.57 27.99
C ASN A 33 -12.28 -11.10 28.11
N PRO A 34 -13.40 -11.70 27.68
CA PRO A 34 -13.78 -13.03 28.13
C PRO A 34 -13.09 -14.15 27.34
N GLY A 35 -11.80 -14.36 27.59
CA GLY A 35 -11.03 -15.50 27.08
C GLY A 35 -11.08 -15.66 25.54
N ASP A 36 -10.84 -16.88 25.06
CA ASP A 36 -10.90 -17.20 23.62
C ASP A 36 -12.34 -17.48 23.12
N ASN A 37 -13.30 -17.57 24.05
CA ASN A 37 -14.74 -17.66 23.77
C ASN A 37 -15.51 -16.64 24.65
N PRO A 38 -15.73 -15.43 24.12
CA PRO A 38 -16.39 -14.33 24.82
C PRO A 38 -17.79 -14.67 25.37
N SER A 39 -18.51 -15.56 24.67
CA SER A 39 -19.88 -15.96 25.03
C SER A 39 -19.95 -16.93 26.21
N GLY A 40 -18.83 -17.56 26.57
CA GLY A 40 -18.76 -18.54 27.66
C GLY A 40 -18.54 -17.93 29.04
N LEU A 41 -18.14 -16.66 29.16
CA LEU A 41 -17.93 -16.02 30.46
C LEU A 41 -19.25 -15.84 31.21
N ILE A 42 -19.33 -16.40 32.41
CA ILE A 42 -20.52 -16.29 33.26
C ILE A 42 -20.40 -15.03 34.12
N THR A 43 -21.49 -14.27 34.24
CA THR A 43 -21.60 -13.19 35.22
C THR A 43 -22.76 -13.45 36.18
N GLY A 44 -22.64 -13.00 37.41
CA GLY A 44 -23.65 -13.24 38.43
C GLY A 44 -23.46 -12.38 39.66
N THR A 45 -24.25 -12.64 40.71
CA THR A 45 -24.10 -12.01 42.01
C THR A 45 -23.96 -13.08 43.08
N ALA A 46 -22.95 -12.97 43.94
CA ALA A 46 -22.77 -13.84 45.11
C ALA A 46 -22.44 -12.98 46.34
N ALA A 47 -23.12 -13.24 47.45
CA ALA A 47 -23.00 -12.47 48.70
C ALA A 47 -23.06 -10.93 48.49
N GLY A 48 -23.93 -10.46 47.59
CA GLY A 48 -24.16 -9.03 47.33
C GLY A 48 -23.11 -8.35 46.44
N ARG A 49 -22.16 -9.08 45.84
CA ARG A 49 -21.19 -8.55 44.86
C ARG A 49 -21.37 -9.22 43.50
N GLY A 50 -21.30 -8.41 42.45
CA GLY A 50 -21.21 -8.90 41.07
C GLY A 50 -19.88 -9.61 40.83
N TYR A 51 -19.88 -10.66 40.00
CA TYR A 51 -18.67 -11.42 39.68
C TYR A 51 -18.62 -11.85 38.21
N TRP A 52 -17.40 -12.12 37.76
CA TRP A 52 -17.08 -12.85 36.53
C TRP A 52 -16.62 -14.26 36.87
N GLN A 53 -16.98 -15.24 36.06
CA GLN A 53 -16.68 -16.64 36.30
C GLN A 53 -16.27 -17.36 35.03
N THR A 54 -15.24 -18.20 35.15
CA THR A 54 -14.87 -19.16 34.10
C THR A 54 -15.97 -20.19 33.85
N ASN A 55 -15.88 -20.86 32.70
CA ASN A 55 -16.83 -21.85 32.25
C ASN A 55 -16.15 -22.90 31.36
N ALA A 56 -15.50 -23.86 31.99
CA ALA A 56 -14.87 -25.00 31.36
C ALA A 56 -15.88 -25.91 30.63
N ALA A 57 -17.16 -25.85 30.99
CA ALA A 57 -18.24 -26.57 30.31
C ALA A 57 -18.72 -25.92 29.00
N SER A 58 -18.21 -24.73 28.65
CA SER A 58 -18.53 -24.04 27.38
C SER A 58 -17.98 -24.81 26.17
N PRO A 59 -18.68 -24.85 25.00
CA PRO A 59 -18.17 -25.47 23.79
C PRO A 59 -16.80 -24.90 23.38
N ALA A 60 -15.94 -25.74 22.81
CA ALA A 60 -14.58 -25.37 22.46
C ALA A 60 -14.53 -24.14 21.51
N PRO A 61 -13.60 -23.18 21.74
CA PRO A 61 -12.67 -23.15 22.87
C PRO A 61 -13.38 -22.83 24.20
N SER A 62 -13.06 -23.57 25.27
CA SER A 62 -13.70 -23.39 26.58
C SER A 62 -13.20 -22.13 27.29
N THR A 63 -14.00 -21.53 28.17
CA THR A 63 -13.65 -20.30 28.88
C THR A 63 -12.95 -20.63 30.20
N ASN A 64 -11.76 -21.25 30.13
CA ASN A 64 -10.98 -21.63 31.31
C ASN A 64 -10.23 -20.45 31.96
N PHE A 65 -10.25 -19.29 31.30
CA PHE A 65 -9.59 -18.07 31.73
C PHE A 65 -10.32 -16.85 31.17
N PHE A 66 -10.01 -15.68 31.71
CA PHE A 66 -10.38 -14.40 31.10
C PHE A 66 -9.21 -13.42 31.15
N TYR A 67 -9.09 -12.63 30.09
CA TYR A 67 -8.02 -11.67 29.88
C TYR A 67 -8.31 -10.34 30.56
N MET A 68 -7.26 -9.63 30.94
CA MET A 68 -7.30 -8.33 31.59
C MET A 68 -6.27 -7.40 30.96
N ASN A 69 -6.65 -6.12 30.81
CA ASN A 69 -5.75 -5.06 30.39
C ASN A 69 -5.57 -3.99 31.44
N VAL A 70 -4.35 -3.50 31.51
CA VAL A 70 -3.95 -2.32 32.24
C VAL A 70 -3.88 -1.20 31.22
N ALA A 71 -4.36 -0.01 31.57
CA ALA A 71 -4.23 1.11 30.66
C ALA A 71 -2.74 1.37 30.38
N ASP A 72 -2.32 1.40 29.12
CA ASP A 72 -0.92 1.66 28.74
C ASP A 72 -0.38 2.98 29.34
N SER A 73 -1.28 3.96 29.49
CA SER A 73 -0.99 5.24 30.16
C SER A 73 -0.61 5.10 31.64
N TYR A 74 -0.97 3.98 32.28
CA TYR A 74 -0.69 3.65 33.67
C TYR A 74 0.50 2.70 33.81
N ALA A 75 0.58 1.65 32.99
CA ALA A 75 1.73 0.74 32.92
C ALA A 75 1.85 0.17 31.51
N TYR A 76 2.99 0.40 30.84
CA TYR A 76 3.38 -0.22 29.58
C TYR A 76 4.90 -0.31 29.54
N ASP A 77 5.43 -1.45 29.12
CA ASP A 77 6.85 -1.81 29.20
C ASP A 77 7.47 -1.52 30.59
N THR A 78 6.68 -1.76 31.65
CA THR A 78 7.10 -1.41 33.02
C THR A 78 8.26 -2.28 33.47
N LYS A 79 9.24 -1.69 34.17
CA LYS A 79 10.35 -2.41 34.83
C LYS A 79 10.20 -2.44 36.35
N ASN A 80 9.04 -2.02 36.83
CA ASN A 80 8.71 -1.93 38.24
C ASN A 80 7.95 -3.18 38.68
N ILE A 81 8.05 -3.51 39.98
CA ILE A 81 7.26 -4.59 40.57
C ILE A 81 5.78 -4.25 40.40
N VAL A 82 4.97 -5.18 39.92
CA VAL A 82 3.52 -5.03 39.78
C VAL A 82 2.83 -5.95 40.78
N LEU A 83 1.88 -5.41 41.52
CA LEU A 83 1.02 -6.17 42.42
C LEU A 83 -0.37 -6.26 41.80
N VAL A 84 -0.85 -7.48 41.56
CA VAL A 84 -2.20 -7.76 41.07
C VAL A 84 -3.03 -8.35 42.21
N SER A 85 -3.94 -7.56 42.77
CA SER A 85 -4.87 -8.00 43.80
C SER A 85 -6.16 -8.52 43.17
N ILE A 86 -6.54 -9.76 43.46
CA ILE A 86 -7.76 -10.40 42.96
C ILE A 86 -8.71 -10.66 44.13
N ASP A 87 -9.91 -10.08 44.09
CA ASP A 87 -11.01 -10.44 44.98
C ASP A 87 -11.75 -11.65 44.39
N TYR A 88 -11.58 -12.84 44.98
CA TYR A 88 -12.17 -14.09 44.50
C TYR A 88 -13.11 -14.71 45.53
N LEU A 89 -14.07 -15.53 45.09
CA LEU A 89 -14.96 -16.26 46.00
C LEU A 89 -14.29 -17.56 46.44
N ASP A 90 -14.08 -17.70 47.74
CA ASP A 90 -13.51 -18.90 48.35
C ASP A 90 -14.59 -19.98 48.52
N ALA A 91 -14.92 -20.68 47.43
CA ALA A 91 -15.99 -21.68 47.37
C ALA A 91 -15.61 -22.88 46.47
N GLY A 92 -15.89 -24.10 46.92
CA GLY A 92 -15.72 -25.34 46.15
C GLY A 92 -14.34 -26.01 46.26
N ASN A 93 -13.39 -25.47 47.03
CA ASN A 93 -12.01 -25.94 47.14
C ASN A 93 -11.21 -25.91 45.82
N GLY A 94 -11.27 -24.78 45.09
CA GLY A 94 -10.68 -24.61 43.76
C GLY A 94 -9.26 -24.03 43.73
N THR A 95 -8.82 -23.68 42.52
CA THR A 95 -7.52 -23.03 42.27
C THR A 95 -7.67 -21.70 41.51
N LEU A 96 -6.68 -20.82 41.66
CA LEU A 96 -6.57 -19.53 41.00
C LEU A 96 -5.09 -19.26 40.68
N ASP A 97 -4.77 -18.98 39.42
CA ASP A 97 -3.46 -18.52 38.98
C ASP A 97 -3.56 -17.34 38.00
N LEU A 98 -2.43 -16.68 37.80
CA LEU A 98 -2.27 -15.54 36.89
C LEU A 98 -1.16 -15.84 35.89
N GLN A 99 -1.40 -15.56 34.61
CA GLN A 99 -0.39 -15.69 33.56
C GLN A 99 -0.21 -14.34 32.88
N TYR A 100 1.02 -13.81 32.83
CA TYR A 100 1.29 -12.40 32.51
C TYR A 100 2.39 -12.18 31.48
N ASP A 101 2.38 -11.01 30.87
CA ASP A 101 3.40 -10.54 29.92
C ASP A 101 4.73 -10.23 30.63
N SER A 102 5.78 -11.00 30.29
CA SER A 102 7.15 -10.89 30.85
C SER A 102 8.21 -10.81 29.71
N PRO A 103 9.42 -10.26 29.95
CA PRO A 103 10.48 -10.05 28.95
C PRO A 103 11.02 -11.30 28.22
N GLY A 104 10.60 -12.51 28.57
CA GLY A 104 11.12 -13.76 27.99
C GLY A 104 10.78 -13.92 26.51
N GLN A 105 11.80 -14.02 25.66
CA GLN A 105 11.61 -14.24 24.22
C GLN A 105 11.21 -15.68 23.89
N ASP A 106 11.57 -16.64 24.74
CA ASP A 106 11.30 -18.08 24.55
C ASP A 106 10.01 -18.57 25.24
N LEU A 107 9.16 -17.67 25.72
CA LEU A 107 7.87 -18.01 26.34
C LEU A 107 6.80 -18.29 25.26
N PRO A 108 6.11 -19.46 25.29
CA PRO A 108 4.96 -19.72 24.44
C PRO A 108 3.90 -18.62 24.63
N ASP A 109 3.50 -17.98 23.53
CA ASP A 109 2.51 -16.88 23.50
C ASP A 109 2.78 -15.73 24.49
N LYS A 110 4.05 -15.60 24.94
CA LYS A 110 4.54 -14.60 25.90
C LYS A 110 3.90 -14.63 27.29
N PHE A 111 3.26 -15.74 27.69
CA PHE A 111 2.71 -15.92 29.03
C PHE A 111 3.74 -16.52 30.01
N LYS A 112 4.01 -15.82 31.11
CA LYS A 112 4.72 -16.37 32.28
C LYS A 112 3.71 -16.70 33.38
N PRO A 113 3.67 -17.94 33.92
CA PRO A 113 2.76 -18.29 35.02
C PRO A 113 3.21 -17.70 36.37
N SER A 114 2.25 -17.38 37.23
CA SER A 114 2.45 -17.01 38.63
C SER A 114 2.48 -18.25 39.54
N GLU A 115 2.51 -18.03 40.85
CA GLU A 115 2.11 -19.06 41.80
C GLU A 115 0.64 -19.47 41.62
N ILE A 116 0.31 -20.72 41.98
CA ILE A 116 -1.06 -21.23 42.00
C ILE A 116 -1.60 -21.12 43.43
N VAL A 117 -2.69 -20.39 43.60
CA VAL A 117 -3.41 -20.24 44.85
C VAL A 117 -4.45 -21.35 44.95
N ARG A 118 -4.40 -22.13 46.03
CA ARG A 118 -5.46 -23.09 46.37
C ARG A 118 -6.34 -22.48 47.45
N TYR A 119 -7.63 -22.43 47.21
CA TYR A 119 -8.60 -21.90 48.16
C TYR A 119 -9.56 -23.00 48.63
N GLY A 120 -10.26 -22.75 49.73
CA GLY A 120 -11.17 -23.69 50.39
C GLY A 120 -12.63 -23.49 49.97
N ASP A 121 -13.54 -23.68 50.93
CA ASP A 121 -14.99 -23.61 50.71
C ASP A 121 -15.70 -22.81 51.81
N THR A 122 -15.18 -21.63 52.13
CA THR A 122 -15.75 -20.79 53.19
C THR A 122 -17.00 -20.01 52.76
N GLY A 123 -17.26 -19.92 51.45
CA GLY A 123 -18.36 -19.17 50.87
C GLY A 123 -18.20 -17.64 50.98
N THR A 124 -17.00 -17.16 51.31
CA THR A 124 -16.72 -15.72 51.53
C THR A 124 -15.80 -15.14 50.46
N TRP A 125 -15.91 -13.84 50.19
CA TRP A 125 -14.99 -13.14 49.30
C TRP A 125 -13.63 -12.94 49.99
N GLN A 126 -12.57 -13.42 49.36
CA GLN A 126 -11.19 -13.27 49.81
C GLN A 126 -10.41 -12.43 48.80
N THR A 127 -9.25 -11.91 49.20
CA THR A 127 -8.33 -11.18 48.31
C THR A 127 -6.97 -11.85 48.34
N HIS A 128 -6.42 -12.17 47.17
CA HIS A 128 -5.02 -12.59 47.03
C HIS A 128 -4.22 -11.53 46.25
N ASP A 129 -2.98 -11.30 46.67
CA ASP A 129 -2.07 -10.35 46.03
C ASP A 129 -0.94 -11.11 45.32
N PHE A 130 -0.94 -11.09 43.99
CA PHE A 130 0.16 -11.61 43.17
C PHE A 130 1.25 -10.55 43.04
N VAL A 131 2.49 -10.91 43.36
CA VAL A 131 3.66 -10.05 43.17
C VAL A 131 4.39 -10.47 41.89
N LEU A 132 4.43 -9.58 40.91
CA LEU A 132 5.09 -9.77 39.62
C LEU A 132 6.33 -8.87 39.58
N ASP A 133 7.52 -9.45 39.64
CA ASP A 133 8.78 -8.71 39.74
C ASP A 133 9.43 -8.40 38.38
N ASP A 134 8.92 -9.01 37.30
CA ASP A 134 9.43 -8.85 35.94
C ASP A 134 8.34 -8.63 34.88
N SER A 135 7.10 -8.31 35.26
CA SER A 135 6.04 -8.03 34.28
C SER A 135 6.34 -6.79 33.46
N ILE A 136 6.06 -6.79 32.15
CA ILE A 136 6.19 -5.60 31.29
C ILE A 136 4.86 -5.02 30.78
N LEU A 137 3.78 -5.80 30.74
CA LEU A 137 2.42 -5.32 30.41
C LEU A 137 2.38 -4.54 29.08
N THR A 138 2.78 -5.19 27.99
CA THR A 138 2.93 -4.58 26.66
C THR A 138 1.87 -5.04 25.67
N ASN A 139 0.74 -5.57 26.16
CA ASN A 139 -0.32 -6.15 25.33
C ASN A 139 0.12 -7.32 24.42
N ARG A 140 1.29 -7.94 24.68
CA ARG A 140 1.84 -9.02 23.83
C ARG A 140 1.21 -10.38 24.07
N THR A 141 0.37 -10.50 25.10
CA THR A 141 -0.30 -11.76 25.45
C THR A 141 -1.69 -11.81 24.81
N ASN A 142 -1.75 -12.12 23.52
CA ASN A 142 -2.98 -12.11 22.70
C ASN A 142 -3.73 -10.77 22.73
N GLY A 143 -3.00 -9.65 22.62
CA GLY A 143 -3.57 -8.30 22.73
C GLY A 143 -3.95 -7.90 24.16
N SER A 144 -3.54 -8.70 25.16
CA SER A 144 -3.77 -8.45 26.58
C SER A 144 -2.49 -8.38 27.43
N ASP A 145 -2.60 -7.96 28.69
CA ASP A 145 -1.47 -7.87 29.64
C ASP A 145 -1.30 -9.08 30.54
N PHE A 146 -2.42 -9.68 30.97
CA PHE A 146 -2.43 -10.92 31.73
C PHE A 146 -3.79 -11.61 31.63
N ARG A 147 -3.85 -12.89 32.01
CA ARG A 147 -5.10 -13.65 32.19
C ARG A 147 -5.17 -14.27 33.57
N ILE A 148 -6.39 -14.47 34.03
CA ILE A 148 -6.71 -15.16 35.28
C ILE A 148 -7.32 -16.51 34.92
N ALA A 149 -6.78 -17.58 35.50
CA ALA A 149 -7.14 -18.95 35.17
C ALA A 149 -7.35 -19.80 36.44
N HIS A 150 -7.86 -21.01 36.23
CA HIS A 150 -7.78 -22.11 37.19
C HIS A 150 -6.86 -23.19 36.59
N ASP A 151 -5.93 -23.72 37.39
CA ASP A 151 -4.98 -24.77 36.97
C ASP A 151 -5.67 -26.14 36.91
N GLY A 152 -6.50 -26.36 35.88
CA GLY A 152 -7.12 -27.66 35.60
C GLY A 152 -8.10 -28.18 36.67
N SER A 153 -8.52 -27.33 37.61
CA SER A 153 -9.53 -27.65 38.62
C SER A 153 -10.93 -27.75 37.99
N ASP A 154 -11.76 -28.70 38.46
CA ASP A 154 -13.20 -28.80 38.11
C ASP A 154 -14.06 -27.68 38.74
N VAL A 155 -13.44 -26.78 39.51
CA VAL A 155 -14.09 -25.68 40.22
C VAL A 155 -13.81 -24.36 39.51
N GLU A 156 -14.87 -23.73 39.02
CA GLU A 156 -14.78 -22.45 38.30
C GLU A 156 -14.39 -21.29 39.21
N VAL A 157 -13.48 -20.44 38.75
CA VAL A 157 -13.02 -19.30 39.53
C VAL A 157 -13.99 -18.13 39.38
N LYS A 158 -14.42 -17.54 40.51
CA LYS A 158 -15.29 -16.35 40.55
C LYS A 158 -14.51 -15.15 41.04
N VAL A 159 -14.43 -14.09 40.25
CA VAL A 159 -13.69 -12.86 40.55
C VAL A 159 -14.63 -11.67 40.57
N ALA A 160 -14.63 -10.90 41.66
CA ALA A 160 -15.45 -9.70 41.81
C ALA A 160 -14.69 -8.40 41.48
N ALA A 161 -13.37 -8.39 41.65
CA ALA A 161 -12.54 -7.22 41.35
C ALA A 161 -11.09 -7.61 41.11
N VAL A 162 -10.43 -6.87 40.21
CA VAL A 162 -8.98 -6.93 40.00
C VAL A 162 -8.40 -5.53 40.12
N ARG A 163 -7.34 -5.39 40.91
CA ARG A 163 -6.66 -4.11 41.15
C ARG A 163 -5.18 -4.27 40.84
N VAL A 164 -4.65 -3.38 40.01
CA VAL A 164 -3.24 -3.41 39.61
C VAL A 164 -2.50 -2.23 40.23
N THR A 165 -1.43 -2.53 40.94
CA THR A 165 -0.58 -1.55 41.62
C THR A 165 0.84 -1.68 41.12
N VAL A 166 1.35 -0.67 40.42
CA VAL A 166 2.77 -0.61 40.07
C VAL A 166 3.54 -0.04 41.26
N ILE A 167 4.50 -0.80 41.79
CA ILE A 167 5.39 -0.43 42.87
C ILE A 167 6.70 0.08 42.26
N PRO A 168 6.89 1.41 42.16
CA PRO A 168 8.09 1.96 41.57
C PRO A 168 9.34 1.60 42.40
N SER A 169 10.38 1.08 41.74
CA SER A 169 11.69 0.81 42.38
C SER A 169 12.45 2.11 42.71
N THR A 170 12.13 3.20 41.99
CA THR A 170 12.51 4.58 42.27
C THR A 170 11.33 5.52 41.96
N LEU A 171 11.07 6.53 42.81
CA LEU A 171 9.95 7.46 42.62
C LEU A 171 10.24 8.45 41.48
N ASP A 172 9.95 8.08 40.24
CA ASP A 172 9.90 9.03 39.12
C ASP A 172 8.55 9.77 39.11
N VAL A 173 8.51 10.94 39.75
CA VAL A 173 7.32 11.78 39.80
C VAL A 173 6.91 12.34 38.43
N LYS A 174 7.81 12.33 37.43
CA LYS A 174 7.61 12.91 36.08
C LYS A 174 7.10 11.90 35.05
N ALA A 175 7.16 10.59 35.31
CA ALA A 175 6.79 9.54 34.36
C ALA A 175 5.42 9.77 33.69
N GLY A 176 4.38 10.08 34.48
CA GLY A 176 3.04 10.34 33.94
C GLY A 176 2.96 11.60 33.07
N LEU A 177 3.76 12.63 33.35
CA LEU A 177 3.85 13.83 32.52
C LEU A 177 4.57 13.53 31.20
N ARG A 178 5.65 12.74 31.23
CA ARG A 178 6.35 12.28 30.02
C ARG A 178 5.43 11.48 29.10
N ASN A 179 4.65 10.55 29.64
CA ASN A 179 3.69 9.76 28.86
C ASN A 179 2.62 10.63 28.21
N LEU A 180 2.05 11.58 28.96
CA LEU A 180 1.03 12.48 28.41
C LEU A 180 1.62 13.45 27.36
N VAL A 181 2.85 13.92 27.54
CA VAL A 181 3.55 14.73 26.54
C VAL A 181 3.76 13.92 25.25
N ALA A 182 4.21 12.67 25.35
CA ALA A 182 4.36 11.79 24.18
C ALA A 182 3.02 11.55 23.46
N GLN A 183 1.96 11.20 24.21
CA GLN A 183 0.62 11.00 23.65
C GLN A 183 0.06 12.28 23.00
N SER A 184 0.26 13.43 23.64
CA SER A 184 -0.17 14.73 23.12
C SER A 184 0.60 15.09 21.84
N GLY A 185 1.90 14.79 21.80
CA GLY A 185 2.74 14.95 20.61
C GLY A 185 2.24 14.13 19.43
N LEU A 186 1.92 12.86 19.64
CA LEU A 186 1.31 11.99 18.62
C LEU A 186 -0.05 12.51 18.15
N THR A 187 -0.87 13.01 19.07
CA THR A 187 -2.17 13.59 18.73
C THR A 187 -2.04 14.84 17.85
N VAL A 188 -1.07 15.71 18.15
CA VAL A 188 -0.78 16.88 17.31
C VAL A 188 -0.19 16.47 15.95
N TYR A 189 0.65 15.43 15.92
CA TYR A 189 1.20 14.88 14.68
C TYR A 189 0.10 14.35 13.75
N ALA A 190 -0.88 13.61 14.28
CA ALA A 190 -2.02 13.09 13.51
C ALA A 190 -3.09 14.15 13.19
N ALA A 191 -3.19 15.23 13.98
CA ALA A 191 -4.23 16.24 13.79
C ALA A 191 -4.03 17.05 12.49
N ARG A 192 -5.15 17.37 11.83
CA ARG A 192 -5.23 18.28 10.68
C ARG A 192 -6.11 19.47 11.02
N GLU A 193 -5.68 20.67 10.64
CA GLU A 193 -6.52 21.86 10.83
C GLU A 193 -7.40 22.12 9.61
N GLY A 194 -8.67 22.46 9.85
CA GLY A 194 -9.63 22.79 8.82
C GLY A 194 -11.06 22.73 9.33
N THR A 195 -12.00 22.47 8.43
CA THR A 195 -13.45 22.53 8.69
C THR A 195 -14.17 21.24 8.32
N ARG A 196 -13.44 20.15 8.02
CA ARG A 196 -14.02 18.85 7.65
C ARG A 196 -14.10 17.93 8.85
N ASP A 197 -14.89 16.87 8.72
CA ASP A 197 -15.03 15.84 9.74
C ASP A 197 -13.65 15.35 10.23
N GLY A 198 -13.47 15.26 11.55
CA GLY A 198 -12.22 14.88 12.20
C GLY A 198 -11.09 15.93 12.19
N GLN A 199 -11.24 17.04 11.44
CA GLN A 199 -10.27 18.14 11.46
C GLN A 199 -10.47 19.05 12.68
N TYR A 200 -9.46 19.85 13.00
CA TYR A 200 -9.44 20.75 14.15
C TYR A 200 -9.48 22.21 13.72
N PRO A 201 -10.01 23.14 14.54
CA PRO A 201 -10.04 24.56 14.20
C PRO A 201 -8.65 25.13 13.92
N ALA A 202 -8.56 26.08 12.98
CA ALA A 202 -7.29 26.73 12.65
C ALA A 202 -6.62 27.36 13.88
N GLY A 203 -5.32 27.13 14.05
CA GLY A 203 -4.51 27.57 15.20
C GLY A 203 -4.62 26.69 16.46
N SER A 204 -5.51 25.69 16.49
CA SER A 204 -5.66 24.78 17.63
C SER A 204 -4.42 23.91 17.87
N LYS A 205 -3.74 23.43 16.81
CA LYS A 205 -2.50 22.64 16.91
C LYS A 205 -1.40 23.45 17.55
N ALA A 206 -1.23 24.71 17.12
CA ALA A 206 -0.24 25.61 17.69
C ALA A 206 -0.53 25.91 19.18
N ALA A 207 -1.80 26.17 19.50
CA ALA A 207 -2.22 26.41 20.88
C ALA A 207 -1.98 25.20 21.79
N PHE A 208 -2.30 23.98 21.31
CA PHE A 208 -2.08 22.75 22.06
C PHE A 208 -0.58 22.41 22.17
N GLY A 209 0.18 22.58 21.08
CA GLY A 209 1.63 22.44 21.06
C GLY A 209 2.34 23.33 22.08
N ALA A 210 1.85 24.56 22.30
CA ALA A 210 2.37 25.44 23.35
C ALA A 210 2.14 24.88 24.78
N GLN A 211 1.07 24.12 25.02
CA GLN A 211 0.85 23.45 26.31
C GLN A 211 1.75 22.23 26.47
N ILE A 212 2.00 21.48 25.39
CA ILE A 212 2.99 20.41 25.36
C ILE A 212 4.38 20.96 25.72
N ALA A 213 4.79 22.07 25.11
CA ALA A 213 6.08 22.70 25.39
C ALA A 213 6.23 23.15 26.87
N LYS A 214 5.16 23.69 27.48
CA LYS A 214 5.15 24.03 28.91
C LYS A 214 5.32 22.80 29.79
N ALA A 215 4.66 21.70 29.45
CA ALA A 215 4.80 20.44 30.16
C ALA A 215 6.21 19.85 29.99
N GLN A 216 6.79 19.94 28.79
CA GLN A 216 8.17 19.53 28.51
C GLN A 216 9.19 20.33 29.33
N ALA A 217 9.02 21.65 29.45
CA ALA A 217 9.90 22.47 30.30
C ALA A 217 9.91 22.03 31.78
N VAL A 218 8.79 21.52 32.30
CA VAL A 218 8.71 20.94 33.66
C VAL A 218 9.39 19.58 33.74
N ILE A 219 9.35 18.79 32.66
CA ILE A 219 10.11 17.53 32.56
C ILE A 219 11.61 17.82 32.58
N ASP A 220 12.07 18.80 31.80
CA ASP A 220 13.49 19.11 31.60
C ASP A 220 14.14 19.79 32.82
N SER A 221 13.34 20.47 33.66
CA SER A 221 13.84 21.12 34.87
C SER A 221 14.26 20.10 35.93
N SER A 222 15.55 20.06 36.28
CA SER A 222 16.07 19.24 37.39
C SER A 222 15.41 19.55 38.74
N ASP A 223 14.89 20.77 38.91
CA ASP A 223 14.40 21.32 40.18
C ASP A 223 12.87 21.27 40.30
N ALA A 224 12.17 20.66 39.34
CA ALA A 224 10.72 20.59 39.34
C ALA A 224 10.18 19.82 40.56
N THR A 225 9.39 20.51 41.39
CA THR A 225 8.74 19.92 42.56
C THR A 225 7.58 18.98 42.16
N PRO A 226 7.21 17.98 42.99
CA PRO A 226 6.05 17.13 42.73
C PRO A 226 4.73 17.89 42.53
N ALA A 227 4.58 19.06 43.18
CA ALA A 227 3.42 19.93 42.99
C ALA A 227 3.38 20.57 41.60
N GLN A 228 4.54 21.05 41.11
CA GLN A 228 4.68 21.59 39.75
C GLN A 228 4.44 20.52 38.69
N VAL A 229 4.99 19.31 38.88
CA VAL A 229 4.75 18.19 37.96
C VAL A 229 3.28 17.79 37.91
N LYS A 230 2.60 17.73 39.07
CA LYS A 230 1.15 17.45 39.13
C LYS A 230 0.33 18.54 38.45
N ALA A 231 0.67 19.81 38.66
CA ALA A 231 -0.01 20.93 38.04
C ALA A 231 0.15 20.91 36.51
N ALA A 232 1.36 20.65 36.02
CA ALA A 232 1.64 20.52 34.58
C ALA A 232 0.91 19.33 33.95
N LEU A 233 0.83 18.18 34.65
CA LEU A 233 0.08 17.02 34.21
C LEU A 233 -1.41 17.32 34.06
N GLN A 234 -2.02 17.97 35.06
CA GLN A 234 -3.44 18.33 35.00
C GLN A 234 -3.70 19.34 33.88
N ALA A 235 -2.88 20.39 33.77
CA ALA A 235 -3.04 21.41 32.75
C ALA A 235 -2.93 20.84 31.32
N LEU A 236 -1.95 19.95 31.08
CA LEU A 236 -1.81 19.29 29.79
C LEU A 236 -2.98 18.33 29.54
N TYR A 237 -3.47 17.60 30.55
CA TYR A 237 -4.59 16.68 30.40
C TYR A 237 -5.88 17.42 30.05
N ASP A 238 -6.18 18.51 30.74
CA ASP A 238 -7.35 19.35 30.45
C ASP A 238 -7.25 19.94 29.04
N SER A 239 -6.06 20.41 28.64
CA SER A 239 -5.83 20.89 27.28
C SER A 239 -5.95 19.79 26.22
N TYR A 240 -5.52 18.57 26.53
CA TYR A 240 -5.64 17.41 25.65
C TYR A 240 -7.10 17.02 25.43
N GLN A 241 -7.92 16.99 26.51
CA GLN A 241 -9.35 16.73 26.38
C GLN A 241 -10.07 17.85 25.61
N ALA A 242 -9.74 19.11 25.88
CA ALA A 242 -10.29 20.25 25.15
C ALA A 242 -9.92 20.21 23.67
N PHE A 243 -8.67 19.88 23.35
CA PHE A 243 -8.22 19.72 21.97
C PHE A 243 -9.02 18.62 21.28
N LYS A 244 -9.09 17.40 21.85
CA LYS A 244 -9.88 16.30 21.28
C LYS A 244 -11.36 16.63 21.08
N ALA A 245 -11.97 17.32 22.04
CA ALA A 245 -13.37 17.74 21.95
C ALA A 245 -13.62 18.84 20.90
N SER A 246 -12.56 19.53 20.44
CA SER A 246 -12.67 20.59 19.42
C SER A 246 -12.68 20.07 17.99
N ALA A 247 -12.45 18.77 17.76
CA ALA A 247 -12.54 18.17 16.44
C ALA A 247 -13.93 18.44 15.84
N VAL A 248 -13.95 18.88 14.58
CA VAL A 248 -15.16 19.05 13.79
C VAL A 248 -15.81 17.67 13.64
N ASN A 249 -17.11 17.61 13.90
CA ASN A 249 -17.89 16.38 13.83
C ASN A 249 -19.11 16.62 12.94
N LEU A 250 -19.14 16.00 11.76
CA LEU A 250 -20.26 16.06 10.83
C LEU A 250 -21.31 14.97 11.10
N ASN A 251 -21.08 14.10 12.10
CA ASN A 251 -22.10 13.15 12.54
C ASN A 251 -23.25 13.91 13.22
N VAL A 252 -24.30 14.16 12.46
CA VAL A 252 -25.51 14.77 12.97
C VAL A 252 -26.28 13.85 13.92
N ALA A 253 -25.94 12.56 14.01
CA ALA A 253 -26.47 11.64 15.02
C ALA A 253 -25.68 11.64 16.34
N ALA A 254 -24.60 12.43 16.46
CA ALA A 254 -23.73 12.39 17.64
C ALA A 254 -24.47 12.72 18.95
N GLY A 255 -24.28 11.86 19.96
CA GLY A 255 -24.90 11.99 21.28
C GLY A 255 -26.37 11.57 21.35
N ARG A 256 -26.94 11.04 20.27
CA ARG A 256 -28.33 10.57 20.20
C ARG A 256 -28.42 9.06 20.47
N SER A 257 -29.54 8.63 21.04
CA SER A 257 -29.76 7.21 21.35
C SER A 257 -30.25 6.43 20.15
N LEU A 258 -29.73 5.22 19.98
CA LEU A 258 -30.25 4.26 19.01
C LEU A 258 -31.46 3.52 19.58
N SER A 259 -32.41 3.23 18.71
CA SER A 259 -33.57 2.36 18.97
C SER A 259 -33.56 1.22 17.97
N SER A 260 -33.94 0.01 18.40
CA SER A 260 -33.99 -1.16 17.53
C SER A 260 -35.33 -1.88 17.65
N GLY A 261 -35.75 -2.50 16.55
CA GLY A 261 -36.89 -3.40 16.48
C GLY A 261 -36.57 -4.62 15.61
N PRO A 262 -37.55 -5.50 15.35
CA PRO A 262 -37.32 -6.66 14.49
C PRO A 262 -36.86 -6.24 13.09
N GLY A 263 -35.63 -6.60 12.73
CA GLY A 263 -35.03 -6.29 11.41
C GLY A 263 -34.64 -4.83 11.19
N TRP A 264 -34.50 -4.01 12.23
CA TRP A 264 -34.01 -2.63 12.06
C TRP A 264 -33.36 -1.99 13.28
N THR A 265 -32.48 -1.02 13.02
CA THR A 265 -31.92 -0.05 13.99
C THR A 265 -32.10 1.37 13.47
N GLN A 266 -32.45 2.33 14.32
CA GLN A 266 -32.82 3.69 13.93
C GLN A 266 -32.32 4.73 14.94
N VAL A 267 -32.03 5.93 14.43
CA VAL A 267 -31.83 7.15 15.20
C VAL A 267 -32.90 8.21 14.86
N ASP A 268 -33.42 8.92 15.86
CA ASP A 268 -34.21 10.15 15.70
C ASP A 268 -33.26 11.35 15.80
N LEU A 269 -33.25 12.19 14.77
CA LEU A 269 -32.43 13.37 14.63
C LEU A 269 -33.09 14.64 15.24
N ASP A 270 -34.17 14.49 16.02
CA ASP A 270 -34.99 15.51 16.65
C ASP A 270 -35.76 16.43 15.69
N GLN A 271 -35.14 16.82 14.59
CA GLN A 271 -35.66 17.69 13.54
C GLN A 271 -35.24 17.18 12.16
N ALA A 272 -36.03 17.52 11.14
CA ALA A 272 -35.67 17.21 9.76
C ALA A 272 -34.48 18.09 9.31
N GLN A 273 -33.45 17.44 8.77
CA GLN A 273 -32.22 18.09 8.31
C GLN A 273 -31.61 17.33 7.12
N PRO A 274 -30.69 17.95 6.35
CA PRO A 274 -29.99 17.29 5.26
C PRO A 274 -29.16 16.10 5.75
N VAL A 275 -29.20 15.00 5.00
CA VAL A 275 -28.36 13.80 5.19
C VAL A 275 -28.04 13.17 3.84
N ASP A 276 -26.85 12.61 3.70
CA ASP A 276 -26.38 11.98 2.46
C ASP A 276 -25.43 10.78 2.66
N ASP A 277 -25.02 10.52 3.91
CA ASP A 277 -24.09 9.44 4.24
C ASP A 277 -24.49 8.76 5.55
N VAL A 278 -24.46 7.43 5.53
CA VAL A 278 -24.61 6.60 6.72
C VAL A 278 -23.41 5.67 6.85
N PHE A 279 -22.76 5.76 8.00
CA PHE A 279 -21.68 4.85 8.40
C PHE A 279 -22.15 3.97 9.55
N VAL A 280 -21.87 2.68 9.42
CA VAL A 280 -22.23 1.67 10.41
C VAL A 280 -20.97 0.95 10.86
N GLN A 281 -20.77 0.86 12.18
CA GLN A 281 -19.84 -0.08 12.77
C GLN A 281 -20.63 -1.31 13.21
N TRP A 282 -20.34 -2.46 12.59
CA TRP A 282 -20.98 -3.72 12.95
C TRP A 282 -20.30 -4.38 14.16
N GLY A 283 -21.06 -5.17 14.90
CA GLY A 283 -20.57 -6.13 15.89
C GLY A 283 -20.31 -7.51 15.29
N VAL A 284 -20.45 -8.56 16.10
CA VAL A 284 -20.22 -9.94 15.67
C VAL A 284 -21.35 -10.41 14.73
N ALA A 285 -22.60 -10.10 15.08
CA ALA A 285 -23.71 -10.26 14.13
C ALA A 285 -23.77 -9.03 13.23
N PHE A 286 -23.74 -9.23 11.92
CA PHE A 286 -23.77 -8.16 10.92
C PHE A 286 -24.69 -8.56 9.75
N SER A 287 -25.03 -7.60 8.89
CA SER A 287 -25.87 -7.85 7.73
C SER A 287 -25.09 -7.73 6.42
N HIS A 288 -25.15 -8.78 5.61
CA HIS A 288 -24.60 -8.78 4.26
C HIS A 288 -25.46 -7.98 3.27
N ASP A 289 -26.66 -7.57 3.66
CA ASP A 289 -27.66 -6.90 2.82
C ASP A 289 -28.62 -6.04 3.64
N TYR A 290 -28.23 -4.79 3.87
CA TYR A 290 -29.05 -3.83 4.60
C TYR A 290 -29.46 -2.66 3.70
N LYS A 291 -30.51 -1.97 4.12
CA LYS A 291 -31.06 -0.78 3.47
C LYS A 291 -30.95 0.40 4.41
N VAL A 292 -30.57 1.54 3.87
CA VAL A 292 -30.69 2.83 4.56
C VAL A 292 -32.02 3.45 4.16
N GLN A 293 -32.84 3.76 5.16
CA GLN A 293 -34.14 4.37 4.99
C GLN A 293 -34.24 5.67 5.77
N THR A 294 -34.92 6.65 5.19
CA THR A 294 -35.14 7.96 5.82
C THR A 294 -36.63 8.28 5.94
N SER A 295 -36.97 9.09 6.95
CA SER A 295 -38.33 9.60 7.17
C SER A 295 -38.30 10.97 7.82
N VAL A 296 -39.28 11.81 7.53
CA VAL A 296 -39.51 13.09 8.24
C VAL A 296 -40.56 12.97 9.35
N ASP A 297 -41.43 11.95 9.29
CA ASP A 297 -42.59 11.78 10.18
C ASP A 297 -42.47 10.56 11.13
N GLY A 298 -41.50 9.68 10.90
CA GLY A 298 -41.23 8.48 11.72
C GLY A 298 -42.15 7.29 11.44
N SER A 299 -43.02 7.40 10.44
CA SER A 299 -44.01 6.38 10.05
C SER A 299 -43.88 5.93 8.59
N THR A 300 -43.55 6.85 7.68
CA THR A 300 -43.35 6.59 6.25
C THR A 300 -41.86 6.61 5.96
N PHE A 301 -41.29 5.46 5.61
CA PHE A 301 -39.86 5.32 5.31
C PHE A 301 -39.61 5.14 3.82
N THR A 302 -38.61 5.84 3.30
CA THR A 302 -38.13 5.71 1.92
C THR A 302 -36.72 5.15 1.94
N THR A 303 -36.47 4.09 1.17
CA THR A 303 -35.10 3.58 0.96
C THR A 303 -34.32 4.56 0.11
N VAL A 304 -33.16 4.99 0.61
CA VAL A 304 -32.25 5.92 -0.07
C VAL A 304 -30.95 5.25 -0.52
N GLY A 305 -30.60 4.10 0.07
CA GLY A 305 -29.44 3.31 -0.34
C GLY A 305 -29.54 1.85 0.12
N GLU A 306 -28.78 0.98 -0.52
CA GLU A 306 -28.64 -0.44 -0.18
C GLU A 306 -27.16 -0.80 -0.15
N SER A 307 -26.74 -1.57 0.84
CA SER A 307 -25.34 -1.96 1.01
C SER A 307 -25.19 -3.29 1.73
N GLY A 308 -23.97 -3.82 1.81
CA GLY A 308 -23.64 -5.07 2.46
C GLY A 308 -22.30 -5.03 3.16
N ALA A 309 -22.25 -5.52 4.40
CA ALA A 309 -20.99 -5.78 5.07
C ALA A 309 -20.38 -7.10 4.57
N THR A 310 -19.06 -7.13 4.48
CA THR A 310 -18.29 -8.28 4.00
C THR A 310 -17.82 -9.19 5.14
N GLU A 311 -17.76 -8.66 6.37
CA GLU A 311 -17.22 -9.36 7.55
C GLU A 311 -17.68 -8.72 8.88
N ALA A 312 -17.58 -9.51 9.94
CA ALA A 312 -17.93 -9.11 11.31
C ALA A 312 -16.96 -8.07 11.87
N ASN A 313 -17.44 -7.25 12.82
CA ASN A 313 -16.65 -6.22 13.51
C ASN A 313 -16.00 -5.17 12.60
N ARG A 314 -16.46 -5.05 11.35
CA ARG A 314 -15.96 -4.08 10.37
C ARG A 314 -17.02 -3.03 10.08
N SER A 315 -16.61 -1.96 9.42
CA SER A 315 -17.51 -0.86 9.10
C SER A 315 -18.05 -0.98 7.67
N SER A 316 -19.18 -0.32 7.42
CA SER A 316 -19.73 -0.16 6.09
C SER A 316 -20.24 1.25 5.91
N ARG A 317 -20.23 1.73 4.67
CA ARG A 317 -20.68 3.06 4.31
C ARG A 317 -21.73 2.98 3.21
N THR A 318 -22.74 3.82 3.31
CA THR A 318 -23.78 3.96 2.30
C THR A 318 -23.98 5.43 2.02
N ASP A 319 -23.42 5.89 0.91
CA ASP A 319 -23.64 7.24 0.37
C ASP A 319 -24.92 7.26 -0.50
N PHE A 320 -25.60 8.40 -0.56
CA PHE A 320 -26.82 8.60 -1.37
C PHE A 320 -27.05 10.09 -1.65
N PRO A 321 -27.93 10.47 -2.60
CA PRO A 321 -28.24 11.89 -2.82
C PRO A 321 -28.78 12.56 -1.56
N VAL A 322 -28.43 13.83 -1.32
CA VAL A 322 -28.91 14.61 -0.17
C VAL A 322 -30.44 14.56 -0.06
N VAL A 323 -30.94 14.12 1.08
CA VAL A 323 -32.37 14.11 1.43
C VAL A 323 -32.62 14.83 2.75
N GLN A 324 -33.85 15.30 2.97
CA GLN A 324 -34.28 15.80 4.28
C GLN A 324 -34.78 14.63 5.13
N ALA A 325 -34.15 14.40 6.28
CA ALA A 325 -34.52 13.31 7.19
C ALA A 325 -34.55 13.78 8.64
N ARG A 326 -35.54 13.29 9.39
CA ARG A 326 -35.54 13.30 10.86
C ARG A 326 -35.20 11.93 11.42
N TYR A 327 -35.70 10.86 10.81
CA TYR A 327 -35.41 9.50 11.23
C TYR A 327 -34.56 8.82 10.18
N VAL A 328 -33.47 8.19 10.61
CA VAL A 328 -32.61 7.37 9.76
C VAL A 328 -32.58 5.96 10.32
N ARG A 329 -32.94 4.99 9.48
CA ARG A 329 -33.14 3.59 9.83
C ARG A 329 -32.29 2.70 8.94
N LEU A 330 -31.50 1.82 9.56
CA LEU A 330 -30.97 0.62 8.94
C LEU A 330 -32.04 -0.47 9.00
N ALA A 331 -32.43 -1.02 7.86
CA ALA A 331 -33.32 -2.17 7.76
C ALA A 331 -32.54 -3.37 7.19
N TYR A 332 -32.66 -4.54 7.82
CA TYR A 332 -31.94 -5.75 7.45
C TYR A 332 -32.76 -6.99 7.79
N ASP A 333 -32.46 -8.10 7.12
CA ASP A 333 -33.11 -9.37 7.41
C ASP A 333 -32.54 -9.99 8.71
N GLY A 334 -33.43 -10.43 9.60
CA GLY A 334 -33.04 -11.08 10.86
C GLY A 334 -32.54 -10.12 11.95
N SER A 335 -31.44 -10.48 12.61
CA SER A 335 -30.83 -9.71 13.70
C SER A 335 -29.37 -9.37 13.38
N ALA A 336 -28.99 -8.12 13.60
CA ALA A 336 -27.62 -7.64 13.49
C ALA A 336 -27.28 -6.74 14.68
N ASP A 337 -26.00 -6.70 15.03
CA ASP A 337 -25.45 -5.89 16.10
C ASP A 337 -24.86 -4.60 15.50
N VAL A 338 -25.52 -3.47 15.78
CA VAL A 338 -25.04 -2.14 15.38
C VAL A 338 -24.31 -1.53 16.57
N ALA A 339 -22.98 -1.53 16.52
CA ALA A 339 -22.13 -1.00 17.59
C ALA A 339 -22.05 0.54 17.56
N ASP A 340 -22.09 1.13 16.36
CA ASP A 340 -22.19 2.56 16.14
C ASP A 340 -22.95 2.85 14.85
N LEU A 341 -23.73 3.93 14.84
CA LEU A 341 -24.46 4.43 13.68
C LEU A 341 -24.24 5.92 13.57
N GLN A 342 -23.54 6.33 12.52
CA GLN A 342 -23.28 7.73 12.22
C GLN A 342 -24.09 8.15 11.00
N VAL A 343 -24.67 9.33 11.08
CA VAL A 343 -25.43 9.96 9.99
C VAL A 343 -24.76 11.29 9.72
N ARG A 344 -24.40 11.56 8.46
CA ARG A 344 -23.65 12.76 8.12
C ARG A 344 -24.36 13.61 7.07
N ASP A 345 -24.01 14.89 7.09
CA ASP A 345 -24.30 15.88 6.06
C ASP A 345 -22.95 16.28 5.46
N GLN A 346 -22.55 15.60 4.39
CA GLN A 346 -21.26 15.82 3.76
C GLN A 346 -21.26 17.10 2.94
N ARG A 347 -20.08 17.69 2.81
CA ARG A 347 -19.91 18.84 1.93
C ARG A 347 -19.92 18.38 0.47
N VAL A 348 -20.89 18.86 -0.30
CA VAL A 348 -20.93 18.65 -1.75
C VAL A 348 -20.04 19.67 -2.47
N VAL A 349 -19.05 19.18 -3.24
CA VAL A 349 -18.18 20.01 -4.08
C VAL A 349 -18.37 19.63 -5.55
N THR A 350 -18.61 20.62 -6.41
CA THR A 350 -18.73 20.41 -7.86
C THR A 350 -17.42 20.79 -8.55
N PRO A 351 -16.72 19.84 -9.21
CA PRO A 351 -15.51 20.13 -9.96
C PRO A 351 -15.81 21.01 -11.19
N LYS A 352 -14.80 21.74 -11.67
CA LYS A 352 -14.89 22.54 -12.91
C LYS A 352 -13.80 22.11 -13.88
N PRO A 353 -13.98 20.95 -14.56
CA PRO A 353 -12.96 20.41 -15.43
C PRO A 353 -12.61 21.37 -16.56
N GLN A 354 -11.33 21.64 -16.74
CA GLN A 354 -10.83 22.49 -17.81
C GLN A 354 -9.55 21.93 -18.40
N LEU A 355 -9.40 22.12 -19.72
CA LEU A 355 -8.17 21.80 -20.42
C LEU A 355 -7.13 22.87 -20.11
N ILE A 356 -6.01 22.44 -19.54
CA ILE A 356 -4.91 23.30 -19.18
C ILE A 356 -3.99 23.50 -20.38
N ARG A 357 -3.66 24.76 -20.64
CA ARG A 357 -2.60 25.12 -21.58
C ARG A 357 -1.25 25.10 -20.86
N THR A 358 -0.52 24.00 -20.99
CA THR A 358 0.82 23.88 -20.42
C THR A 358 1.84 24.67 -21.22
N LYS A 359 2.86 25.17 -20.52
CA LYS A 359 4.03 25.83 -21.09
C LYS A 359 5.09 24.81 -21.50
N TYR A 360 5.21 23.72 -20.75
CA TYR A 360 6.17 22.67 -21.02
C TYR A 360 5.51 21.41 -21.59
N PRO A 361 6.27 20.57 -22.32
CA PRO A 361 5.75 19.32 -22.84
C PRO A 361 5.31 18.38 -21.72
N THR A 362 4.08 17.89 -21.82
CA THR A 362 3.54 16.80 -20.99
C THR A 362 3.32 15.56 -21.84
N ALA A 363 3.25 14.37 -21.24
CA ALA A 363 3.00 13.11 -21.96
C ALA A 363 1.59 13.04 -22.58
N ASP A 364 0.63 13.75 -22.00
CA ASP A 364 -0.78 13.83 -22.40
C ASP A 364 -1.36 15.24 -22.18
N PRO A 365 -2.46 15.62 -22.86
CA PRO A 365 -3.16 16.88 -22.55
C PRO A 365 -3.59 16.91 -21.08
N VAL A 366 -3.42 18.03 -20.38
CA VAL A 366 -3.73 18.13 -18.95
C VAL A 366 -5.16 18.61 -18.75
N ILE A 367 -5.95 17.86 -17.99
CA ILE A 367 -7.27 18.29 -17.51
C ILE A 367 -7.19 18.46 -16.00
N ALA A 368 -7.72 19.57 -15.52
CA ALA A 368 -7.78 19.88 -14.10
C ALA A 368 -9.22 20.16 -13.69
N ASP A 369 -9.65 19.50 -12.63
CA ASP A 369 -10.95 19.71 -11.99
C ASP A 369 -10.93 20.97 -11.11
N PHE A 370 -9.75 21.28 -10.57
CA PHE A 370 -9.48 22.41 -9.69
C PHE A 370 -8.21 23.11 -10.12
N VAL A 371 -8.21 24.44 -10.10
CA VAL A 371 -7.00 25.25 -10.22
C VAL A 371 -6.79 25.94 -8.89
N VAL A 372 -5.59 25.81 -8.31
CA VAL A 372 -5.29 26.40 -7.00
C VAL A 372 -5.49 27.91 -7.05
N ALA A 373 -6.41 28.41 -6.22
CA ALA A 373 -6.71 29.83 -6.10
C ALA A 373 -6.14 30.38 -4.78
N GLY A 374 -5.62 31.61 -4.81
CA GLY A 374 -5.12 32.30 -3.61
C GLY A 374 -3.71 31.91 -3.15
N ALA A 375 -3.06 30.94 -3.81
CA ALA A 375 -1.63 30.70 -3.65
C ALA A 375 -0.81 31.84 -4.25
N ASP A 376 0.36 32.14 -3.68
CA ASP A 376 1.26 33.20 -4.15
C ASP A 376 2.35 32.60 -5.05
N PRO A 377 2.29 32.81 -6.38
CA PRO A 377 3.23 32.23 -7.33
C PRO A 377 4.59 32.95 -7.34
N SER A 378 4.80 33.98 -6.51
CA SER A 378 6.11 34.66 -6.36
C SER A 378 7.00 34.00 -5.31
N GLY A 379 6.44 33.18 -4.42
CA GLY A 379 7.14 32.52 -3.33
C GLY A 379 7.36 33.41 -2.10
N VAL A 380 6.74 34.60 -2.06
CA VAL A 380 6.86 35.52 -0.92
C VAL A 380 5.95 35.11 0.23
N LYS A 381 4.67 34.83 -0.05
CA LYS A 381 3.69 34.38 0.94
C LYS A 381 3.59 32.86 0.96
N ASP A 382 3.31 32.33 2.14
CA ASP A 382 2.99 30.93 2.32
C ASP A 382 1.73 30.54 1.52
N SER A 383 1.87 29.53 0.67
CA SER A 383 0.83 28.99 -0.21
C SER A 383 0.25 27.66 0.29
N THR A 384 0.75 27.12 1.40
CA THR A 384 0.42 25.77 1.91
C THR A 384 -1.08 25.59 2.08
N LYS A 385 -1.76 26.52 2.75
CA LYS A 385 -3.22 26.45 3.00
C LYS A 385 -4.05 26.52 1.72
N ALA A 386 -3.63 27.32 0.74
CA ALA A 386 -4.35 27.47 -0.53
C ALA A 386 -4.26 26.19 -1.37
N ILE A 387 -3.07 25.58 -1.42
CA ILE A 387 -2.84 24.29 -2.09
C ILE A 387 -3.65 23.19 -1.37
N GLN A 388 -3.57 23.13 -0.04
CA GLN A 388 -4.27 22.11 0.74
C GLN A 388 -5.80 22.22 0.61
N ALA A 389 -6.35 23.44 0.59
CA ALA A 389 -7.78 23.65 0.41
C ALA A 389 -8.28 23.09 -0.93
N ALA A 390 -7.54 23.30 -2.03
CA ALA A 390 -7.89 22.76 -3.33
C ALA A 390 -7.79 21.21 -3.38
N LEU A 391 -6.82 20.62 -2.68
CA LEU A 391 -6.68 19.17 -2.57
C LEU A 391 -7.82 18.54 -1.76
N TYR A 392 -8.24 19.20 -0.69
CA TYR A 392 -9.40 18.72 0.04
C TYR A 392 -10.72 18.96 -0.72
N ASP A 393 -10.85 20.03 -1.51
CA ASP A 393 -12.00 20.21 -2.43
C ASP A 393 -12.03 19.10 -3.50
N CYS A 394 -10.87 18.67 -3.99
CA CYS A 394 -10.75 17.49 -4.86
C CYS A 394 -11.24 16.22 -4.18
N HIS A 395 -10.84 16.00 -2.92
CA HIS A 395 -11.28 14.84 -2.16
C HIS A 395 -12.79 14.82 -1.94
N ASP A 396 -13.37 15.95 -1.53
CA ASP A 396 -14.81 16.12 -1.32
C ASP A 396 -15.62 15.93 -2.62
N ALA A 397 -15.02 16.20 -3.79
CA ALA A 397 -15.63 15.95 -5.10
C ALA A 397 -15.51 14.48 -5.57
N GLY A 398 -14.93 13.60 -4.74
CA GLY A 398 -14.71 12.19 -5.05
C GLY A 398 -13.38 11.89 -5.74
N GLY A 399 -12.50 12.87 -5.93
CA GLY A 399 -11.20 12.74 -6.59
C GLY A 399 -11.06 13.60 -7.84
N GLY A 400 -9.90 13.55 -8.48
CA GLY A 400 -9.59 14.35 -9.67
C GLY A 400 -8.19 14.94 -9.67
N THR A 401 -7.99 15.94 -10.53
CA THR A 401 -6.70 16.61 -10.69
C THR A 401 -6.75 18.07 -10.25
N VAL A 402 -5.87 18.44 -9.32
CA VAL A 402 -5.61 19.80 -8.87
C VAL A 402 -4.41 20.35 -9.62
N TRP A 403 -4.61 21.46 -10.34
CA TRP A 403 -3.57 22.13 -11.11
C TRP A 403 -2.95 23.28 -10.33
N LEU A 404 -1.61 23.26 -10.24
CA LEU A 404 -0.80 24.34 -9.72
C LEU A 404 0.01 24.99 -10.86
N PRO A 405 -0.37 26.19 -11.34
CA PRO A 405 0.27 26.86 -12.47
C PRO A 405 1.77 27.11 -12.30
N ASP A 406 2.47 27.46 -13.38
CA ASP A 406 3.89 27.84 -13.29
C ASP A 406 4.09 29.04 -12.36
N GLY A 407 5.13 28.98 -11.54
CA GLY A 407 5.36 29.91 -10.44
C GLY A 407 6.21 29.28 -9.35
N THR A 408 6.68 30.10 -8.41
CA THR A 408 7.37 29.64 -7.20
C THR A 408 6.41 29.77 -6.02
N TYR A 409 6.17 28.69 -5.29
CA TYR A 409 5.24 28.66 -4.16
C TYR A 409 5.99 28.31 -2.89
N ARG A 410 5.96 29.20 -1.90
CA ARG A 410 6.54 28.92 -0.58
C ARG A 410 5.58 28.03 0.20
N VAL A 411 6.09 26.90 0.68
CA VAL A 411 5.36 25.91 1.46
C VAL A 411 6.09 25.73 2.78
N THR A 412 5.36 25.83 3.90
CA THR A 412 5.94 25.84 5.26
C THR A 412 5.46 24.71 6.15
N ASP A 413 4.56 23.86 5.65
CA ASP A 413 4.09 22.65 6.32
C ASP A 413 3.78 21.55 5.28
N THR A 414 3.52 20.33 5.72
CA THR A 414 3.16 19.20 4.87
C THR A 414 1.95 19.52 3.99
N VAL A 415 2.05 19.21 2.69
CA VAL A 415 0.92 19.17 1.76
C VAL A 415 0.46 17.73 1.60
N GLU A 416 -0.76 17.45 2.01
CA GLU A 416 -1.40 16.15 1.92
C GLU A 416 -2.17 16.03 0.62
N VAL A 417 -1.92 14.96 -0.13
CA VAL A 417 -2.61 14.61 -1.36
C VAL A 417 -3.52 13.42 -1.06
N PRO A 418 -4.83 13.64 -0.79
CA PRO A 418 -5.74 12.58 -0.38
C PRO A 418 -5.92 11.52 -1.46
N ALA A 419 -6.43 10.36 -1.05
CA ALA A 419 -6.74 9.29 -1.97
C ALA A 419 -7.58 9.77 -3.17
N PHE A 420 -7.27 9.24 -4.36
CA PHE A 420 -7.88 9.60 -5.66
C PHE A 420 -7.66 11.04 -6.16
N CYS A 421 -6.84 11.84 -5.47
CA CYS A 421 -6.46 13.17 -5.93
C CYS A 421 -5.05 13.20 -6.52
N SER A 422 -4.84 14.03 -7.53
CA SER A 422 -3.51 14.30 -8.08
C SER A 422 -3.18 15.78 -7.99
N LEU A 423 -2.04 16.14 -7.38
CA LEU A 423 -1.47 17.48 -7.52
C LEU A 423 -0.57 17.51 -8.75
N ARG A 424 -0.87 18.36 -9.72
CA ARG A 424 -0.12 18.45 -10.97
C ARG A 424 0.35 19.88 -11.25
N GLY A 425 1.62 20.05 -11.58
CA GLY A 425 2.20 21.32 -12.03
C GLY A 425 2.71 21.29 -13.48
N ASP A 426 3.23 22.44 -13.91
CA ASP A 426 3.80 22.69 -15.23
C ASP A 426 5.33 22.64 -15.15
N ARG A 427 5.90 21.46 -14.87
CA ARG A 427 7.36 21.30 -14.76
C ARG A 427 8.04 21.33 -16.12
N ARG A 428 9.16 22.06 -16.21
CA ARG A 428 10.16 21.85 -17.26
C ARG A 428 11.08 20.70 -16.89
N ASP A 429 11.21 19.72 -17.78
CA ASP A 429 12.25 18.69 -17.61
C ASP A 429 13.64 19.34 -17.51
N PRO A 430 14.45 19.04 -16.47
CA PRO A 430 15.77 19.65 -16.31
C PRO A 430 16.74 19.26 -17.42
N ASP A 431 16.56 18.12 -18.09
CA ASP A 431 17.43 17.66 -19.19
C ASP A 431 17.04 18.24 -20.56
N HIS A 432 15.92 18.99 -20.63
CA HIS A 432 15.39 19.53 -21.88
C HIS A 432 15.04 21.01 -21.76
N GLY A 433 15.71 21.85 -22.56
CA GLY A 433 15.47 23.30 -22.60
C GLY A 433 16.13 24.08 -21.45
N GLY A 434 15.88 25.39 -21.40
CA GLY A 434 16.44 26.31 -20.41
C GLY A 434 15.39 27.26 -19.83
N GLY A 435 15.78 28.14 -18.91
CA GLY A 435 14.89 29.12 -18.27
C GLY A 435 14.28 28.64 -16.94
N SER A 436 13.04 29.05 -16.65
CA SER A 436 12.32 28.62 -15.43
C SER A 436 12.16 27.09 -15.38
N TYR A 437 12.12 26.53 -14.17
CA TYR A 437 11.77 25.12 -13.96
C TYR A 437 10.24 24.88 -13.96
N GLY A 438 9.44 25.93 -14.10
CA GLY A 438 7.99 25.84 -14.18
C GLY A 438 7.32 25.97 -12.82
N THR A 439 6.53 24.98 -12.40
CA THR A 439 5.94 24.95 -11.05
C THR A 439 7.01 24.54 -10.03
N VAL A 440 7.51 25.52 -9.27
CA VAL A 440 8.55 25.36 -8.26
C VAL A 440 7.95 25.46 -6.86
N ILE A 441 8.30 24.51 -5.99
CA ILE A 441 7.96 24.51 -4.57
C ILE A 441 9.20 24.91 -3.79
N SER A 442 9.14 26.07 -3.13
CA SER A 442 10.15 26.50 -2.17
C SER A 442 9.77 25.94 -0.79
N ALA A 443 10.44 24.87 -0.40
CA ALA A 443 10.16 24.12 0.83
C ALA A 443 10.84 24.79 2.03
N ASP A 444 10.13 25.70 2.68
CA ASP A 444 10.58 26.42 3.89
C ASP A 444 10.05 25.72 5.15
N LEU A 445 10.49 24.47 5.31
CA LEU A 445 10.09 23.58 6.38
C LEU A 445 11.04 23.70 7.59
N PRO A 446 10.58 23.37 8.81
CA PRO A 446 11.47 23.11 9.94
C PRO A 446 12.47 21.99 9.61
N SER A 447 13.75 22.20 9.94
CA SER A 447 14.81 21.19 9.76
C SER A 447 14.71 20.07 10.80
N GLY A 448 15.13 18.88 10.42
CA GLY A 448 15.25 17.71 11.29
C GLY A 448 14.89 16.42 10.56
N ASP A 449 15.49 15.31 10.98
CA ASP A 449 15.20 13.98 10.40
C ASP A 449 13.74 13.54 10.60
N ASN A 450 13.13 13.97 11.70
CA ASN A 450 11.71 13.76 12.01
C ASN A 450 10.87 15.02 11.73
N GLY A 451 11.38 15.93 10.89
CA GLY A 451 10.63 17.11 10.43
C GLY A 451 9.45 16.70 9.53
N PRO A 452 8.60 17.66 9.13
CA PRO A 452 7.49 17.38 8.23
C PRO A 452 8.00 16.85 6.88
N VAL A 453 7.28 15.87 6.33
CA VAL A 453 7.39 15.50 4.92
C VAL A 453 6.79 16.64 4.08
N LEU A 454 7.40 16.99 2.96
CA LEU A 454 6.85 18.07 2.12
C LEU A 454 5.53 17.64 1.45
N PHE A 455 5.49 16.48 0.81
CA PHE A 455 4.27 15.91 0.23
C PHE A 455 3.96 14.52 0.77
N SER A 456 2.81 14.36 1.42
CA SER A 456 2.27 13.08 1.88
C SER A 456 1.23 12.57 0.88
N ILE A 457 1.44 11.40 0.28
CA ILE A 457 0.69 10.91 -0.88
C ILE A 457 -0.14 9.69 -0.48
N GLY A 458 -1.45 9.78 -0.69
CA GLY A 458 -2.42 8.75 -0.35
C GLY A 458 -2.60 7.68 -1.42
N GLY A 459 -3.58 6.80 -1.21
CA GLY A 459 -3.88 5.68 -2.09
C GLY A 459 -4.58 6.11 -3.38
N SER A 460 -4.16 5.56 -4.52
CA SER A 460 -4.59 6.00 -5.86
C SER A 460 -4.40 7.50 -6.11
N ALA A 461 -3.44 8.12 -5.42
CA ALA A 461 -3.12 9.54 -5.49
C ALA A 461 -1.76 9.75 -6.14
N GLY A 462 -1.46 11.00 -6.50
CA GLY A 462 -0.11 11.29 -6.98
C GLY A 462 0.31 12.75 -7.02
N VAL A 463 1.62 12.93 -7.06
CA VAL A 463 2.27 14.22 -7.26
C VAL A 463 3.01 14.21 -8.59
N LEU A 464 2.67 15.16 -9.45
CA LEU A 464 3.14 15.23 -10.83
C LEU A 464 3.63 16.62 -11.21
N GLY A 465 4.68 16.69 -12.02
CA GLY A 465 5.02 17.94 -12.71
C GLY A 465 5.48 19.05 -11.77
N LEU A 466 6.23 18.73 -10.71
CA LEU A 466 6.76 19.72 -9.77
C LEU A 466 8.30 19.77 -9.78
N THR A 467 8.85 20.94 -9.54
CA THR A 467 10.25 21.10 -9.10
C THR A 467 10.29 21.53 -7.64
N THR A 468 11.16 20.95 -6.82
CA THR A 468 11.30 21.30 -5.40
C THR A 468 12.68 21.86 -5.10
N TYR A 469 12.74 22.80 -4.15
CA TYR A 469 13.96 23.45 -3.70
C TYR A 469 13.82 23.87 -2.23
N TYR A 470 14.84 23.56 -1.42
CA TYR A 470 14.98 23.95 -0.03
C TYR A 470 15.88 25.18 0.09
N PRO A 471 15.34 26.38 0.41
CA PRO A 471 16.09 27.64 0.40
C PRO A 471 17.16 27.74 1.49
N HIS A 472 17.04 26.92 2.54
CA HIS A 472 17.97 26.90 3.68
C HIS A 472 19.00 25.77 3.61
N GLN A 473 19.00 24.97 2.54
CA GLN A 473 19.94 23.88 2.37
C GLN A 473 21.38 24.38 2.13
N ASN A 474 22.37 23.63 2.60
CA ASN A 474 23.78 23.98 2.49
C ASN A 474 24.63 22.77 2.08
N ALA A 475 25.31 22.84 0.94
CA ALA A 475 26.10 21.71 0.43
C ALA A 475 27.32 21.35 1.27
N ALA A 476 27.93 22.31 1.98
CA ALA A 476 29.12 22.08 2.79
C ALA A 476 28.77 21.54 4.19
N ALA A 477 27.56 21.82 4.67
CA ALA A 477 27.00 21.29 5.91
C ALA A 477 25.50 21.05 5.72
N PRO A 478 25.10 19.93 5.08
CA PRO A 478 23.70 19.66 4.76
C PRO A 478 22.79 19.75 5.97
N VAL A 479 21.70 20.50 5.77
CA VAL A 479 20.62 20.66 6.72
C VAL A 479 19.71 19.44 6.61
N PRO A 480 19.49 18.69 7.71
CA PRO A 480 18.61 17.55 7.70
C PRO A 480 17.16 17.97 7.44
N TYR A 481 16.50 17.26 6.54
CA TYR A 481 15.05 17.34 6.30
C TYR A 481 14.49 15.92 6.17
N SER A 482 13.20 15.76 6.44
CA SER A 482 12.48 14.54 6.08
C SER A 482 12.33 14.42 4.56
N TYR A 483 11.58 13.42 4.10
CA TYR A 483 11.36 13.17 2.68
C TYR A 483 10.65 14.32 1.97
N THR A 484 11.04 14.54 0.73
CA THR A 484 10.37 15.51 -0.15
C THR A 484 9.02 14.97 -0.61
N PHE A 485 8.97 13.68 -0.95
CA PHE A 485 7.74 12.98 -1.29
C PHE A 485 7.66 11.70 -0.46
N GLU A 486 6.52 11.43 0.14
CA GLU A 486 6.25 10.17 0.84
C GLU A 486 5.02 9.49 0.27
N ILE A 487 5.17 8.24 -0.18
CA ILE A 487 4.03 7.33 -0.34
C ILE A 487 3.83 6.62 0.98
N THR A 488 2.74 6.96 1.67
CA THR A 488 2.58 6.63 3.09
C THR A 488 2.10 5.20 3.33
N GLY A 489 1.42 4.60 2.35
CA GLY A 489 0.63 3.39 2.57
C GLY A 489 -0.34 3.57 3.75
N SER A 490 -0.53 2.52 4.53
CA SER A 490 -1.40 2.49 5.72
C SER A 490 -0.94 3.35 6.91
N ALA A 491 0.19 4.06 6.81
CA ALA A 491 0.69 4.93 7.87
C ALA A 491 -0.22 6.14 8.16
N TRP A 492 -0.86 6.65 7.11
CA TRP A 492 -1.72 7.84 7.14
C TRP A 492 -3.14 7.43 6.74
N ALA A 493 -4.16 7.77 7.54
CA ALA A 493 -5.55 7.38 7.30
C ALA A 493 -5.81 5.86 7.17
N SER A 494 -4.92 5.01 7.71
CA SER A 494 -5.05 3.54 7.72
C SER A 494 -5.28 2.96 6.31
N ASP A 495 -6.20 2.00 6.18
CA ASP A 495 -6.35 1.17 4.98
C ASP A 495 -6.87 1.99 3.78
N GLU A 496 -7.42 3.20 4.00
CA GLU A 496 -7.84 4.11 2.93
C GLU A 496 -6.69 4.52 2.00
N ASN A 497 -5.44 4.47 2.48
CA ASN A 497 -4.25 4.81 1.70
C ASN A 497 -3.39 3.60 1.35
N TYR A 498 -3.87 2.39 1.58
CA TYR A 498 -3.16 1.17 1.22
C TYR A 498 -2.92 1.06 -0.29
N MET A 499 -3.81 1.60 -1.13
CA MET A 499 -3.77 1.51 -2.60
C MET A 499 -2.52 2.11 -3.27
N MET A 500 -2.45 2.00 -4.59
CA MET A 500 -1.34 2.47 -5.43
C MET A 500 -0.92 3.94 -5.21
N GLY A 501 0.36 4.23 -4.98
CA GLY A 501 0.87 5.60 -4.86
C GLY A 501 1.72 6.04 -6.06
N THR A 502 1.67 7.32 -6.47
CA THR A 502 2.46 7.81 -7.62
C THR A 502 3.28 9.07 -7.35
N VAL A 503 4.57 9.01 -7.65
CA VAL A 503 5.44 10.19 -7.82
C VAL A 503 5.95 10.19 -9.25
N SER A 504 5.61 11.21 -10.04
CA SER A 504 6.08 11.23 -11.43
C SER A 504 6.36 12.60 -12.01
N ASP A 505 7.26 12.66 -12.98
CA ASP A 505 7.66 13.90 -13.64
C ASP A 505 8.01 14.97 -12.59
N VAL A 506 8.94 14.67 -11.67
CA VAL A 506 9.39 15.62 -10.64
C VAL A 506 10.88 15.90 -10.73
N THR A 507 11.28 17.07 -10.23
CA THR A 507 12.69 17.48 -10.15
C THR A 507 13.04 17.96 -8.75
N MET A 508 14.00 17.31 -8.09
CA MET A 508 14.47 17.67 -6.76
C MET A 508 15.81 18.38 -6.87
N LEU A 509 15.86 19.70 -6.63
CA LEU A 509 17.10 20.43 -6.83
C LEU A 509 18.11 20.20 -5.71
N ASN A 510 17.68 20.00 -4.46
CA ASN A 510 18.60 19.90 -3.32
C ASN A 510 17.96 19.25 -2.08
N SER A 511 17.18 18.20 -2.30
CA SER A 511 16.55 17.46 -1.21
C SER A 511 17.59 16.83 -0.27
N TYR A 512 17.31 16.76 1.03
CA TYR A 512 18.16 15.96 1.93
C TYR A 512 17.84 14.48 1.76
N ARG A 513 16.57 14.11 1.95
CA ARG A 513 15.98 12.84 1.52
C ARG A 513 14.98 13.10 0.38
N GLY A 514 15.08 12.33 -0.70
CA GLY A 514 14.26 12.50 -1.89
C GLY A 514 12.85 11.93 -1.71
N ILE A 515 12.69 10.64 -2.01
CA ILE A 515 11.40 9.92 -1.93
C ILE A 515 11.47 8.86 -0.84
N GLY A 516 10.49 8.83 0.04
CA GLY A 516 10.27 7.74 0.98
C GLY A 516 9.00 6.96 0.59
N ILE A 517 9.02 5.65 0.79
CA ILE A 517 7.88 4.77 0.58
C ILE A 517 7.78 3.84 1.77
N SER A 518 6.66 3.93 2.51
CA SER A 518 6.46 3.19 3.76
C SER A 518 7.57 3.42 4.79
N THR A 519 8.08 4.65 4.89
CA THR A 519 9.21 5.00 5.77
C THR A 519 8.78 5.71 7.05
N MET A 520 7.53 6.17 7.11
CA MET A 520 7.04 7.02 8.19
C MET A 520 6.68 6.23 9.46
N ARG A 521 6.29 6.96 10.51
CA ARG A 521 5.53 6.39 11.61
C ARG A 521 4.05 6.56 11.29
N ASP A 522 3.26 5.59 11.70
CA ASP A 522 1.82 5.74 11.57
C ASP A 522 1.30 6.79 12.55
N GLU A 523 0.06 7.24 12.34
CA GLU A 523 -0.58 8.27 13.18
C GLU A 523 -0.79 7.84 14.64
N ARG A 524 -0.59 6.55 14.95
CA ARG A 524 -0.64 5.98 16.31
C ARG A 524 0.75 5.91 16.95
N GLY A 525 1.79 6.36 16.24
CA GLY A 525 3.17 6.37 16.70
C GLY A 525 3.91 5.03 16.56
N ARG A 526 3.31 4.04 15.90
CA ARG A 526 3.94 2.75 15.61
C ARG A 526 5.07 2.93 14.60
N PRO A 527 6.22 2.25 14.80
CA PRO A 527 7.33 2.33 13.86
C PRO A 527 6.94 1.75 12.48
N PRO A 528 7.70 2.09 11.42
CA PRO A 528 7.51 1.55 10.06
C PRO A 528 7.28 0.03 10.01
N ALA A 529 8.01 -0.71 10.85
CA ALA A 529 8.07 -2.17 10.83
C ALA A 529 6.78 -2.93 11.22
N VAL A 530 5.70 -2.25 11.61
CA VAL A 530 4.45 -2.90 12.04
C VAL A 530 3.26 -2.35 11.23
N GLY A 531 3.15 -2.81 9.98
CA GLY A 531 1.94 -2.65 9.18
C GLY A 531 1.78 -1.30 8.49
N GLN A 532 2.90 -0.67 8.08
CA GLN A 532 2.90 0.45 7.14
C GLN A 532 3.19 -0.07 5.74
N THR A 533 2.18 -0.71 5.17
CA THR A 533 2.26 -1.38 3.88
C THR A 533 1.56 -0.50 2.85
N HIS A 534 2.15 -0.40 1.68
CA HIS A 534 1.46 0.10 0.50
C HIS A 534 1.28 -1.07 -0.46
N GLU A 535 0.29 -0.96 -1.33
CA GLU A 535 0.02 -1.98 -2.32
C GLU A 535 1.09 -1.97 -3.39
N SER A 536 1.19 -0.89 -4.17
CA SER A 536 2.16 -0.74 -5.25
C SER A 536 2.57 0.72 -5.41
N ALA A 537 3.83 0.97 -5.77
CA ALA A 537 4.32 2.31 -6.06
C ALA A 537 4.60 2.49 -7.55
N THR A 538 4.30 3.68 -8.09
CA THR A 538 4.76 4.13 -9.40
C THR A 538 5.70 5.32 -9.22
N VAL A 539 6.97 5.13 -9.55
CA VAL A 539 7.97 6.20 -9.53
C VAL A 539 8.55 6.38 -10.93
N ARG A 540 8.20 7.49 -11.59
CA ARG A 540 8.49 7.67 -13.02
C ARG A 540 9.05 9.04 -13.36
N ASN A 541 10.11 9.09 -14.17
CA ASN A 541 10.71 10.35 -14.65
C ASN A 541 11.06 11.30 -13.49
N VAL A 542 11.86 10.78 -12.55
CA VAL A 542 12.31 11.47 -11.35
C VAL A 542 13.77 11.85 -11.54
N LYS A 543 14.08 13.13 -11.34
CA LYS A 543 15.44 13.67 -11.55
C LYS A 543 15.84 14.54 -10.37
N GLY A 544 17.07 14.46 -9.88
CA GLY A 544 17.48 15.41 -8.86
C GLY A 544 18.80 15.18 -8.15
N THR A 545 19.12 16.10 -7.27
CA THR A 545 20.19 15.99 -6.28
C THR A 545 19.57 15.71 -4.91
N ALA A 546 19.93 14.58 -4.31
CA ALA A 546 19.57 14.22 -2.96
C ALA A 546 20.83 14.03 -2.10
N LEU A 547 20.92 14.66 -0.93
CA LEU A 547 22.18 14.78 -0.19
C LEU A 547 22.47 13.59 0.73
N LEU A 548 21.44 12.89 1.22
CA LEU A 548 21.57 11.70 2.06
C LEU A 548 21.03 10.46 1.34
N SER A 549 19.78 10.49 0.88
CA SER A 549 19.15 9.38 0.18
C SER A 549 18.30 9.87 -0.98
N GLY A 550 18.51 9.30 -2.16
CA GLY A 550 17.66 9.56 -3.33
C GLY A 550 16.27 8.98 -3.13
N VAL A 551 16.21 7.68 -2.83
CA VAL A 551 15.00 6.95 -2.47
C VAL A 551 15.27 6.02 -1.30
N GLU A 552 14.34 5.93 -0.36
CA GLU A 552 14.24 4.83 0.62
C GLU A 552 12.85 4.19 0.50
N ALA A 553 12.78 2.90 0.19
CA ALA A 553 11.51 2.22 -0.10
C ALA A 553 11.40 0.87 0.61
N TYR A 554 10.22 0.66 1.22
CA TYR A 554 9.86 -0.52 2.01
C TYR A 554 8.41 -0.97 1.78
N ASN A 555 8.10 -2.19 2.24
CA ASN A 555 6.78 -2.77 2.49
C ASN A 555 5.77 -2.66 1.33
N GLY A 556 6.17 -3.02 0.10
CA GLY A 556 5.23 -3.21 -1.02
C GLY A 556 4.54 -4.56 -0.94
N ALA A 557 3.21 -4.62 -1.08
CA ALA A 557 2.41 -5.85 -1.02
C ALA A 557 1.95 -6.41 -2.38
N ASP A 558 2.16 -5.64 -3.43
CA ASP A 558 2.01 -5.97 -4.84
C ASP A 558 3.14 -5.26 -5.61
N VAL A 559 3.28 -5.56 -6.90
CA VAL A 559 4.46 -5.15 -7.67
C VAL A 559 4.45 -3.67 -8.00
N GLY A 560 5.48 -2.95 -7.53
CA GLY A 560 5.78 -1.57 -7.91
C GLY A 560 6.54 -1.47 -9.24
N THR A 561 6.50 -0.29 -9.84
CA THR A 561 7.14 0.00 -11.14
C THR A 561 7.93 1.30 -11.12
N TRP A 562 9.16 1.23 -11.60
CA TRP A 562 10.13 2.31 -11.56
C TRP A 562 10.70 2.54 -12.94
N GLU A 563 10.65 3.77 -13.42
CA GLU A 563 11.05 4.09 -14.80
C GLU A 563 11.73 5.46 -14.88
N ASN A 564 12.95 5.48 -15.42
CA ASN A 564 13.71 6.72 -15.65
C ASN A 564 13.89 7.54 -14.36
N VAL A 565 14.62 6.98 -13.40
CA VAL A 565 14.90 7.61 -12.10
C VAL A 565 16.40 7.90 -11.99
N THR A 566 16.77 9.17 -11.95
CA THR A 566 18.16 9.63 -12.00
C THR A 566 18.50 10.56 -10.84
N PHE A 567 19.50 10.16 -10.04
CA PHE A 567 20.12 11.03 -9.04
C PHE A 567 21.51 11.48 -9.48
N SER A 568 21.73 12.80 -9.52
CA SER A 568 23.04 13.39 -9.80
C SER A 568 23.17 14.75 -9.16
N ASN A 569 24.35 15.03 -8.61
CA ASN A 569 24.69 16.34 -8.05
C ASN A 569 24.76 17.46 -9.09
N SER A 570 24.76 17.12 -10.39
CA SER A 570 24.70 18.11 -11.47
C SER A 570 23.42 18.94 -11.41
N TYR A 571 22.30 18.37 -10.98
CA TYR A 571 21.02 19.06 -10.99
C TYR A 571 21.02 20.30 -10.09
N TRP A 572 21.60 20.22 -8.88
CA TRP A 572 21.80 21.42 -8.05
C TRP A 572 22.92 22.30 -8.57
N ALA A 573 24.08 21.71 -8.85
CA ALA A 573 25.30 22.47 -9.15
C ALA A 573 25.21 23.27 -10.47
N SER A 574 24.31 22.87 -11.38
CA SER A 574 24.03 23.57 -12.63
C SER A 574 22.72 24.35 -12.63
N ALA A 575 21.99 24.37 -11.50
CA ALA A 575 20.75 25.12 -11.39
C ALA A 575 21.00 26.64 -11.58
N PRO A 576 20.00 27.41 -12.07
CA PRO A 576 20.10 28.86 -12.12
C PRO A 576 20.45 29.49 -10.77
N HIS A 577 21.17 30.62 -10.80
CA HIS A 577 21.70 31.31 -9.62
C HIS A 577 20.69 31.54 -8.48
N GLN A 578 19.40 31.75 -8.81
CA GLN A 578 18.34 31.94 -7.81
C GLN A 578 18.12 30.74 -6.86
N PHE A 579 18.63 29.56 -7.20
CA PHE A 579 18.59 28.35 -6.36
C PHE A 579 19.89 28.11 -5.58
N ASN A 580 20.76 29.12 -5.50
CA ASN A 580 22.04 29.07 -4.80
C ASN A 580 22.86 27.80 -5.11
N PRO A 581 23.16 27.53 -6.40
CA PRO A 581 23.90 26.34 -6.79
C PRO A 581 25.30 26.33 -6.15
N PRO A 582 25.70 25.24 -5.48
CA PRO A 582 27.04 25.09 -4.91
C PRO A 582 28.07 24.74 -6.01
N HIS A 583 29.36 24.81 -5.68
CA HIS A 583 30.37 24.20 -6.53
C HIS A 583 30.17 22.67 -6.54
N ARG A 584 30.24 22.06 -7.72
CA ARG A 584 29.97 20.62 -7.90
C ARG A 584 30.80 19.74 -6.95
N SER A 585 32.09 20.02 -6.82
CA SER A 585 32.99 19.25 -5.95
C SER A 585 32.60 19.29 -4.47
N THR A 586 31.89 20.32 -4.00
CA THR A 586 31.44 20.42 -2.61
C THR A 586 30.33 19.41 -2.33
N VAL A 587 29.36 19.30 -3.24
CA VAL A 587 28.27 18.33 -3.12
C VAL A 587 28.80 16.91 -3.28
N ASP A 588 29.67 16.69 -4.29
CA ASP A 588 30.28 15.38 -4.53
C ASP A 588 31.06 14.89 -3.31
N ALA A 589 31.83 15.76 -2.66
CA ALA A 589 32.57 15.39 -1.45
C ALA A 589 31.63 14.91 -0.33
N TRP A 590 30.48 15.55 -0.15
CA TRP A 590 29.50 15.14 0.84
C TRP A 590 28.82 13.82 0.47
N THR A 591 28.24 13.70 -0.73
CA THR A 591 27.48 12.52 -1.14
C THR A 591 28.37 11.30 -1.31
N ARG A 592 29.65 11.45 -1.72
CA ARG A 592 30.63 10.36 -1.71
C ARG A 592 31.02 9.88 -0.32
N ALA A 593 30.82 10.70 0.71
CA ALA A 593 31.10 10.31 2.09
C ALA A 593 29.87 9.77 2.84
N HIS A 594 28.65 10.17 2.46
CA HIS A 594 27.45 9.89 3.27
C HIS A 594 26.22 9.42 2.47
N GLY A 595 26.19 9.69 1.16
CA GLY A 595 24.96 9.55 0.38
C GLY A 595 24.76 8.17 -0.20
N THR A 596 23.50 7.74 -0.25
CA THR A 596 23.05 6.55 -0.98
C THR A 596 22.04 6.93 -2.07
N GLY A 597 22.20 6.42 -3.29
CA GLY A 597 21.24 6.66 -4.37
C GLY A 597 19.88 6.02 -4.08
N PHE A 598 19.88 4.69 -3.89
CA PHE A 598 18.68 3.88 -3.67
C PHE A 598 18.86 2.98 -2.46
N VAL A 599 17.96 3.08 -1.48
CA VAL A 599 17.84 2.13 -0.35
C VAL A 599 16.55 1.35 -0.55
N LEU A 600 16.67 0.03 -0.70
CA LEU A 600 15.56 -0.84 -1.05
C LEU A 600 15.49 -2.02 -0.07
N GLY A 601 14.36 -2.18 0.61
CA GLY A 601 14.04 -3.37 1.41
C GLY A 601 12.58 -3.74 1.18
N ASP A 602 12.17 -4.99 1.35
CA ASP A 602 10.73 -5.34 1.41
C ASP A 602 9.89 -4.84 0.22
N LEU A 603 10.43 -4.95 -0.99
CA LEU A 603 9.70 -4.74 -2.22
C LEU A 603 9.45 -6.11 -2.85
N GLU A 604 8.18 -6.46 -3.07
CA GLU A 604 7.75 -7.75 -3.59
C GLU A 604 7.75 -7.70 -5.12
N TRP A 605 8.89 -8.02 -5.71
CA TRP A 605 9.11 -8.20 -7.16
C TRP A 605 9.05 -6.92 -7.99
N ASP A 606 9.28 -5.77 -7.34
CA ASP A 606 9.33 -4.47 -8.00
C ASP A 606 10.23 -4.48 -9.25
N GLN A 607 9.75 -3.81 -10.27
CA GLN A 607 10.31 -3.83 -11.62
C GLN A 607 10.94 -2.47 -11.93
N PHE A 608 12.25 -2.49 -12.18
CA PHE A 608 13.07 -1.29 -12.32
C PHE A 608 13.60 -1.15 -13.74
N ASN A 609 13.35 0.01 -14.35
CA ASN A 609 13.76 0.35 -15.70
C ASN A 609 14.50 1.68 -15.70
N ASP A 610 15.71 1.69 -16.28
CA ASP A 610 16.51 2.90 -16.48
C ASP A 610 16.75 3.69 -15.17
N ILE A 611 17.41 3.03 -14.22
CA ILE A 611 17.74 3.59 -12.90
C ILE A 611 19.20 4.05 -12.88
N ALA A 612 19.45 5.28 -12.42
CA ALA A 612 20.77 5.87 -12.43
C ALA A 612 21.10 6.67 -11.15
N ALA A 613 22.34 6.56 -10.70
CA ALA A 613 22.92 7.42 -9.67
C ALA A 613 24.39 7.72 -9.97
N SER A 614 24.83 8.95 -9.69
CA SER A 614 26.23 9.33 -9.83
C SER A 614 26.77 10.08 -8.60
N ASP A 615 28.03 9.81 -8.27
CA ASP A 615 28.80 10.55 -7.25
C ASP A 615 28.27 10.35 -5.80
N TYR A 616 27.75 9.16 -5.51
CA TYR A 616 27.29 8.72 -4.19
C TYR A 616 28.29 7.76 -3.53
N HIS A 617 28.25 7.63 -2.20
CA HIS A 617 29.03 6.62 -1.47
C HIS A 617 28.57 5.22 -1.90
N VAL A 618 27.25 4.99 -1.83
CA VAL A 618 26.59 3.77 -2.30
C VAL A 618 25.61 4.10 -3.43
N GLY A 619 25.68 3.39 -4.55
CA GLY A 619 24.71 3.51 -5.64
C GLY A 619 23.36 2.92 -5.25
N ILE A 620 23.31 1.58 -5.16
CA ILE A 620 22.14 0.81 -4.74
C ILE A 620 22.50 0.03 -3.46
N HIS A 621 21.68 0.17 -2.43
CA HIS A 621 21.79 -0.54 -1.16
C HIS A 621 20.53 -1.35 -0.91
N VAL A 622 20.66 -2.68 -0.95
CA VAL A 622 19.58 -3.60 -0.58
C VAL A 622 19.74 -3.95 0.89
N VAL A 623 18.73 -3.61 1.68
CA VAL A 623 18.72 -3.69 3.15
C VAL A 623 17.69 -4.73 3.62
N PRO A 624 17.80 -5.21 4.88
CA PRO A 624 16.75 -6.03 5.47
C PRO A 624 15.38 -5.37 5.36
N GLY A 625 14.38 -6.16 4.99
CA GLY A 625 13.01 -5.70 4.96
C GLY A 625 12.37 -5.62 6.34
N GLN A 626 11.18 -5.03 6.44
CA GLN A 626 10.52 -4.81 7.72
C GLN A 626 9.39 -5.82 8.01
N ARG A 627 8.81 -6.39 6.95
CA ARG A 627 7.74 -7.41 6.87
C ARG A 627 8.23 -8.63 6.08
N VAL A 628 8.74 -8.45 4.87
CA VAL A 628 9.39 -9.49 4.06
C VAL A 628 10.71 -9.02 3.46
N ASP A 629 11.53 -9.92 2.95
CA ASP A 629 12.78 -9.56 2.29
C ASP A 629 12.57 -9.09 0.85
N PHE A 630 13.47 -8.22 0.37
CA PHE A 630 13.45 -7.70 -1.00
C PHE A 630 13.52 -8.83 -2.05
N ALA A 631 12.76 -8.69 -3.13
CA ALA A 631 12.95 -9.40 -4.38
C ALA A 631 12.66 -8.40 -5.52
N GLY A 632 13.53 -8.30 -6.53
CA GLY A 632 13.34 -7.29 -7.57
C GLY A 632 14.20 -7.52 -8.80
N ALA A 633 13.77 -6.94 -9.91
CA ALA A 633 14.38 -7.09 -11.22
C ALA A 633 14.76 -5.73 -11.81
N PHE A 634 16.01 -5.60 -12.24
CA PHE A 634 16.52 -4.36 -12.81
C PHE A 634 16.89 -4.54 -14.28
N GLN A 635 16.49 -3.58 -15.11
CA GLN A 635 17.04 -3.42 -16.44
C GLN A 635 17.47 -1.98 -16.72
N GLY A 636 18.63 -1.80 -17.37
CA GLY A 636 19.14 -0.47 -17.71
C GLY A 636 19.72 0.29 -16.51
N VAL A 637 20.59 -0.34 -15.72
CA VAL A 637 21.19 0.31 -14.53
C VAL A 637 22.45 1.09 -14.86
N THR A 638 22.55 2.34 -14.42
CA THR A 638 23.75 3.18 -14.60
C THR A 638 24.20 3.79 -13.28
N ILE A 639 25.14 3.13 -12.61
CA ILE A 639 25.80 3.65 -11.40
C ILE A 639 27.20 4.12 -11.76
N LYS A 640 27.50 5.40 -11.51
CA LYS A 640 28.74 6.07 -11.92
C LYS A 640 29.46 6.70 -10.75
N HIS A 641 30.79 6.55 -10.71
CA HIS A 641 31.63 7.16 -9.70
C HIS A 641 31.06 6.94 -8.29
N THR A 642 31.02 5.70 -7.83
CA THR A 642 30.64 5.36 -6.45
C THR A 642 31.76 4.59 -5.76
N ASP A 643 31.77 4.54 -4.43
CA ASP A 643 32.67 3.62 -3.72
C ASP A 643 32.14 2.19 -3.87
N THR A 644 30.84 2.02 -3.61
CA THR A 644 30.12 0.76 -3.80
C THR A 644 28.94 0.99 -4.73
N ALA A 645 28.98 0.38 -5.91
CA ALA A 645 27.91 0.52 -6.88
C ALA A 645 26.65 -0.27 -6.48
N LEU A 646 26.85 -1.46 -5.91
CA LEU A 646 25.79 -2.31 -5.36
C LEU A 646 26.26 -2.91 -4.04
N LEU A 647 25.54 -2.61 -2.97
CA LEU A 647 25.69 -3.22 -1.64
C LEU A 647 24.43 -4.01 -1.32
N VAL A 648 24.57 -5.28 -1.01
CA VAL A 648 23.47 -6.12 -0.54
C VAL A 648 23.81 -6.62 0.86
N ASP A 649 23.00 -6.23 1.84
CA ASP A 649 23.06 -6.78 3.19
C ASP A 649 22.13 -7.98 3.33
N GLN A 650 20.88 -7.87 2.87
CA GLN A 650 19.89 -8.95 2.91
C GLN A 650 18.85 -8.78 1.79
N PHE A 651 18.40 -9.89 1.23
CA PHE A 651 17.23 -10.03 0.38
C PHE A 651 16.70 -11.46 0.54
N ASP A 652 15.61 -11.82 -0.13
CA ASP A 652 15.10 -13.19 -0.07
C ASP A 652 16.11 -14.13 -0.76
N SER A 653 16.79 -14.95 0.05
CA SER A 653 17.86 -15.85 -0.42
C SER A 653 17.39 -16.89 -1.45
N ARG A 654 16.09 -17.14 -1.58
CA ARG A 654 15.51 -18.04 -2.59
C ARG A 654 15.44 -17.38 -3.96
N TRP A 655 15.33 -16.05 -3.99
CA TRP A 655 15.17 -15.24 -5.20
C TRP A 655 16.50 -14.63 -5.62
N GLY A 656 17.19 -13.96 -4.71
CA GLY A 656 18.34 -13.13 -5.08
C GLY A 656 17.95 -11.80 -5.71
N LEU A 657 18.89 -11.23 -6.46
CA LEU A 657 18.72 -9.99 -7.22
C LEU A 657 19.26 -10.17 -8.64
N MET A 658 18.64 -9.57 -9.64
CA MET A 658 19.12 -9.64 -11.02
C MET A 658 19.16 -8.27 -11.72
N ILE A 659 20.24 -8.05 -12.49
CA ILE A 659 20.47 -6.84 -13.28
C ILE A 659 20.82 -7.23 -14.72
N GLY A 660 19.91 -6.92 -15.63
CA GLY A 660 20.12 -6.99 -17.07
C GLY A 660 20.49 -5.63 -17.63
N ARG A 661 21.58 -5.52 -18.40
CA ARG A 661 22.05 -4.27 -19.04
C ARG A 661 22.46 -3.18 -18.07
N GLY A 662 23.69 -2.71 -18.20
CA GLY A 662 24.10 -1.52 -17.50
C GLY A 662 25.58 -1.35 -17.29
N SER A 663 25.90 -0.44 -16.39
CA SER A 663 27.24 -0.23 -15.87
C SER A 663 27.20 0.06 -14.38
N LEU A 664 28.02 -0.67 -13.63
CA LEU A 664 28.26 -0.50 -12.21
C LEU A 664 29.71 -0.05 -12.00
N ASP A 665 29.89 1.24 -11.73
CA ASP A 665 31.20 1.84 -11.46
C ASP A 665 31.41 2.08 -9.96
N GLY A 666 32.11 1.13 -9.34
CA GLY A 666 32.25 0.97 -7.89
C GLY A 666 32.28 -0.51 -7.52
N ALA A 667 32.51 -0.83 -6.23
CA ALA A 667 32.47 -2.22 -5.76
C ALA A 667 31.06 -2.83 -5.87
N VAL A 668 30.98 -4.15 -6.07
CA VAL A 668 29.75 -4.94 -5.99
C VAL A 668 29.92 -5.93 -4.85
N THR A 669 29.18 -5.74 -3.76
CA THR A 669 29.32 -6.51 -2.53
C THR A 669 27.99 -7.17 -2.19
N ASN A 670 27.97 -8.51 -2.17
CA ASN A 670 26.86 -9.30 -1.68
C ASN A 670 27.22 -9.96 -0.35
N ASN A 671 26.67 -9.45 0.76
CA ASN A 671 26.85 -10.00 2.11
C ASN A 671 25.77 -11.04 2.48
N SER A 672 24.75 -11.21 1.63
CA SER A 672 23.64 -12.13 1.88
C SER A 672 23.97 -13.58 1.53
N ALA A 673 23.09 -14.51 1.93
CA ALA A 673 23.22 -15.92 1.59
C ALA A 673 22.77 -16.28 0.16
N GLY A 674 21.99 -15.43 -0.52
CA GLY A 674 21.57 -15.68 -1.90
C GLY A 674 22.51 -15.06 -2.92
N PHE A 675 22.06 -14.86 -4.15
CA PHE A 675 22.91 -14.50 -5.29
C PHE A 675 22.53 -13.17 -5.95
N VAL A 676 23.52 -12.53 -6.58
CA VAL A 676 23.32 -11.43 -7.53
C VAL A 676 23.63 -11.93 -8.94
N LYS A 677 22.72 -11.73 -9.91
CA LYS A 677 22.92 -12.03 -11.33
C LYS A 677 23.17 -10.76 -12.12
N LEU A 678 24.20 -10.80 -12.97
CA LEU A 678 24.58 -9.70 -13.84
C LEU A 678 24.66 -10.22 -15.28
N THR A 679 23.83 -9.67 -16.16
CA THR A 679 23.78 -10.05 -17.58
C THR A 679 23.93 -8.80 -18.45
N ASP A 680 24.93 -8.75 -19.32
CA ASP A 680 25.24 -7.56 -20.14
C ASP A 680 25.51 -6.28 -19.31
N VAL A 681 26.14 -6.47 -18.14
CA VAL A 681 26.50 -5.39 -17.21
C VAL A 681 28.02 -5.23 -17.15
N LYS A 682 28.49 -4.00 -17.36
CA LYS A 682 29.91 -3.65 -17.15
C LYS A 682 30.16 -3.37 -15.67
N VAL A 683 31.19 -3.99 -15.10
CA VAL A 683 31.59 -3.76 -13.70
C VAL A 683 33.06 -3.36 -13.68
N SER A 684 33.38 -2.21 -13.07
CA SER A 684 34.77 -1.69 -12.98
C SER A 684 35.45 -1.99 -11.62
N GLY A 685 34.67 -2.15 -10.54
CA GLY A 685 35.18 -2.35 -9.19
C GLY A 685 35.33 -3.81 -8.76
N ALA A 686 35.77 -4.00 -7.51
CA ALA A 686 35.88 -5.32 -6.89
C ALA A 686 34.51 -5.99 -6.76
N VAL A 687 34.46 -7.32 -6.89
CA VAL A 687 33.24 -8.11 -6.71
C VAL A 687 33.46 -9.11 -5.58
N THR A 688 32.56 -9.10 -4.59
CA THR A 688 32.62 -9.94 -3.39
C THR A 688 31.27 -10.61 -3.13
N GLY A 689 31.28 -11.85 -2.62
CA GLY A 689 30.08 -12.65 -2.36
C GLY A 689 29.63 -13.46 -3.57
N THR A 690 28.43 -14.05 -3.49
CA THR A 690 27.86 -14.85 -4.59
C THR A 690 27.32 -13.93 -5.67
N VAL A 691 28.14 -13.67 -6.71
CA VAL A 691 27.78 -12.86 -7.87
C VAL A 691 28.03 -13.64 -9.16
N TYR A 692 26.95 -13.96 -9.87
CA TYR A 692 26.98 -14.65 -11.14
C TYR A 692 27.02 -13.66 -12.31
N ARG A 693 28.11 -13.71 -13.09
CA ARG A 693 28.19 -13.03 -14.38
C ARG A 693 27.76 -14.00 -15.47
N LEU A 694 26.55 -13.83 -15.98
CA LEU A 694 25.98 -14.73 -16.96
C LEU A 694 26.44 -14.35 -18.37
N SER A 695 26.60 -15.35 -19.24
CA SER A 695 26.97 -15.11 -20.62
C SER A 695 25.76 -14.75 -21.48
N GLY A 696 25.90 -13.77 -22.37
CA GLY A 696 24.83 -13.37 -23.28
C GLY A 696 24.70 -11.86 -23.41
N GLN A 697 24.06 -11.44 -24.51
CA GLN A 697 23.70 -10.04 -24.75
C GLN A 697 22.22 -9.86 -24.41
N ALA A 698 21.87 -8.84 -23.65
CA ALA A 698 20.46 -8.58 -23.41
C ALA A 698 19.77 -8.09 -24.70
N PRO A 699 18.47 -8.36 -24.90
CA PRO A 699 17.74 -7.79 -26.03
C PRO A 699 17.79 -6.26 -26.02
N ALA A 700 17.75 -5.68 -27.22
CA ALA A 700 17.63 -4.23 -27.38
C ALA A 700 16.29 -3.75 -26.83
N TYR A 701 16.29 -2.61 -26.16
CA TYR A 701 15.12 -2.00 -25.50
C TYR A 701 15.15 -0.53 -25.88
N SER A 702 14.00 -0.01 -26.29
CA SER A 702 13.80 1.40 -26.53
C SER A 702 13.03 1.99 -25.35
N ALA A 703 13.64 2.96 -24.67
CA ALA A 703 12.97 3.75 -23.64
C ALA A 703 11.97 4.76 -24.25
N ASP A 704 12.09 5.06 -25.55
CA ASP A 704 11.16 5.93 -26.27
C ASP A 704 9.84 5.19 -26.54
N GLN A 705 8.98 5.15 -25.53
CA GLN A 705 7.65 4.59 -25.65
C GLN A 705 6.69 5.60 -26.32
N PRO A 706 5.73 5.13 -27.14
CA PRO A 706 4.70 6.01 -27.68
C PRO A 706 3.95 6.73 -26.55
N THR A 707 3.74 8.04 -26.68
CA THR A 707 2.82 8.78 -25.81
C THR A 707 1.49 8.97 -26.52
N PRO A 708 0.53 8.04 -26.36
CA PRO A 708 -0.73 8.11 -27.09
C PRO A 708 -1.55 9.34 -26.68
N ARG A 709 -2.21 9.96 -27.65
CA ARG A 709 -3.02 11.19 -27.48
C ARG A 709 -4.22 11.21 -28.42
N PRO A 710 -5.30 11.92 -28.05
CA PRO A 710 -6.40 12.22 -28.97
C PRO A 710 -5.90 13.07 -30.15
N SER A 711 -6.67 13.08 -31.24
CA SER A 711 -6.29 13.85 -32.44
C SER A 711 -6.45 15.36 -32.26
N ARG A 712 -7.18 15.79 -31.22
CA ARG A 712 -7.45 17.19 -30.93
C ARG A 712 -7.39 17.44 -29.42
N ASN A 713 -6.81 18.58 -29.04
CA ASN A 713 -6.85 19.07 -27.66
C ASN A 713 -8.15 19.87 -27.45
N ALA A 714 -9.29 19.19 -27.50
CA ALA A 714 -10.61 19.76 -27.27
C ALA A 714 -11.32 18.97 -26.17
N LEU A 715 -11.83 19.66 -25.16
CA LEU A 715 -12.49 19.03 -24.00
C LEU A 715 -14.02 19.07 -24.18
N TYR A 716 -14.65 17.91 -23.99
CA TYR A 716 -16.09 17.74 -23.88
C TYR A 716 -16.39 17.14 -22.51
N VAL A 717 -16.83 17.96 -21.56
CA VAL A 717 -17.27 17.46 -20.26
C VAL A 717 -18.64 16.82 -20.44
N THR A 718 -18.75 15.55 -20.05
CA THR A 718 -19.98 14.77 -20.22
C THR A 718 -20.95 15.12 -19.12
N ASP A 719 -22.18 15.44 -19.51
CA ASP A 719 -23.32 15.54 -18.60
C ASP A 719 -24.09 14.22 -18.66
N ALA A 720 -23.80 13.32 -17.72
CA ALA A 720 -24.46 12.02 -17.60
C ALA A 720 -24.71 11.69 -16.12
N PRO A 721 -25.79 10.95 -15.78
CA PRO A 721 -26.07 10.56 -14.41
C PRO A 721 -24.91 9.80 -13.75
N HIS A 722 -24.47 10.29 -12.59
CA HIS A 722 -23.45 9.64 -11.75
C HIS A 722 -23.69 9.98 -10.27
N GLY A 723 -23.10 9.17 -9.38
CA GLY A 723 -23.11 9.38 -7.93
C GLY A 723 -21.70 9.34 -7.36
N ILE A 724 -21.47 10.00 -6.23
CA ILE A 724 -20.20 9.92 -5.49
C ILE A 724 -20.38 8.91 -4.37
N GLY A 725 -19.69 7.77 -4.44
CA GLY A 725 -19.82 6.69 -3.44
C GLY A 725 -21.09 5.83 -3.60
N TYR A 726 -21.92 6.06 -4.62
CA TYR A 726 -23.12 5.28 -4.89
C TYR A 726 -23.43 5.16 -6.39
N VAL A 727 -24.14 4.09 -6.78
CA VAL A 727 -24.59 3.88 -8.16
C VAL A 727 -26.00 4.47 -8.35
N PRO A 728 -26.19 5.48 -9.20
CA PRO A 728 -27.53 5.98 -9.50
C PRO A 728 -28.40 4.95 -10.22
N ALA A 729 -29.71 5.05 -10.05
CA ALA A 729 -30.67 4.23 -10.79
C ALA A 729 -30.70 4.57 -12.31
N ALA A 730 -30.42 5.83 -12.66
CA ALA A 730 -30.44 6.30 -14.04
C ALA A 730 -29.22 5.79 -14.83
N ASP A 731 -29.43 5.36 -16.07
CA ASP A 731 -28.38 4.88 -16.97
C ASP A 731 -27.64 6.04 -17.65
N ALA A 732 -26.32 6.02 -17.60
CA ALA A 732 -25.42 7.00 -18.19
C ALA A 732 -25.08 6.74 -19.67
N THR A 733 -25.35 5.54 -20.18
CA THR A 733 -24.85 5.06 -21.48
C THR A 733 -25.14 6.06 -22.61
N ALA A 734 -26.38 6.53 -22.75
CA ALA A 734 -26.78 7.41 -23.85
C ALA A 734 -26.11 8.79 -23.77
N GLY A 735 -25.96 9.36 -22.56
CA GLY A 735 -25.31 10.66 -22.35
C GLY A 735 -23.81 10.61 -22.68
N ILE A 736 -23.15 9.51 -22.29
CA ILE A 736 -21.75 9.26 -22.62
C ILE A 736 -21.59 9.10 -24.13
N GLN A 737 -22.38 8.21 -24.77
CA GLN A 737 -22.27 7.97 -26.22
C GLN A 737 -22.57 9.23 -27.04
N HIS A 738 -23.58 10.01 -26.66
CA HIS A 738 -23.89 11.27 -27.34
C HIS A 738 -22.68 12.24 -27.36
N THR A 739 -21.95 12.31 -26.26
CA THR A 739 -20.76 13.16 -26.13
C THR A 739 -19.58 12.62 -26.94
N LEU A 740 -19.38 11.29 -26.95
CA LEU A 740 -18.42 10.61 -27.82
C LEU A 740 -18.69 10.88 -29.30
N ASP A 741 -19.94 10.75 -29.74
CA ASP A 741 -20.34 10.98 -31.13
C ASP A 741 -20.13 12.45 -31.54
N ARG A 742 -20.41 13.38 -30.62
CA ARG A 742 -20.15 14.81 -30.84
C ARG A 742 -18.66 15.06 -31.04
N ALA A 743 -17.81 14.56 -30.13
CA ALA A 743 -16.37 14.70 -30.27
C ALA A 743 -15.86 14.10 -31.59
N GLY A 744 -16.41 12.94 -32.00
CA GLY A 744 -16.10 12.31 -33.29
C GLY A 744 -16.48 13.17 -34.50
N ARG A 745 -17.70 13.72 -34.53
CA ARG A 745 -18.16 14.65 -35.59
C ARG A 745 -17.28 15.89 -35.69
N ASP A 746 -16.75 16.36 -34.56
CA ASP A 746 -15.87 17.52 -34.47
C ASP A 746 -14.39 17.21 -34.79
N GLY A 747 -14.09 15.96 -35.20
CA GLY A 747 -12.75 15.52 -35.65
C GLY A 747 -11.84 15.00 -34.53
N GLY A 748 -12.40 14.61 -33.39
CA GLY A 748 -11.67 14.09 -32.23
C GLY A 748 -11.66 15.04 -31.03
N GLY A 749 -11.13 14.55 -29.92
CA GLY A 749 -11.09 15.29 -28.66
C GLY A 749 -11.11 14.37 -27.44
N ILE A 750 -11.24 14.97 -26.27
CA ILE A 750 -11.30 14.30 -24.97
C ILE A 750 -12.73 14.42 -24.45
N VAL A 751 -13.41 13.29 -24.34
CA VAL A 751 -14.68 13.17 -23.63
C VAL A 751 -14.37 12.83 -22.19
N TYR A 752 -14.59 13.80 -21.32
CA TYR A 752 -14.23 13.72 -19.91
C TYR A 752 -15.44 13.34 -19.06
N LEU A 753 -15.23 12.36 -18.19
CA LEU A 753 -16.16 11.95 -17.14
C LEU A 753 -15.61 12.45 -15.80
N PRO A 754 -16.31 13.38 -15.13
CA PRO A 754 -15.99 13.74 -13.74
C PRO A 754 -15.97 12.52 -12.81
N ALA A 755 -15.37 12.67 -11.63
CA ALA A 755 -15.41 11.64 -10.60
C ALA A 755 -16.85 11.23 -10.27
N GLY A 756 -17.07 9.94 -10.07
CA GLY A 756 -18.37 9.33 -9.79
C GLY A 756 -18.52 7.92 -10.36
N TRP A 757 -19.55 7.23 -9.89
CA TRP A 757 -19.96 5.90 -10.36
C TRP A 757 -21.10 6.06 -11.37
N TYR A 758 -20.86 5.57 -12.58
CA TYR A 758 -21.77 5.66 -13.71
C TYR A 758 -22.40 4.29 -13.96
N ARG A 759 -23.72 4.20 -13.84
CA ARG A 759 -24.45 3.00 -14.29
C ARG A 759 -24.39 2.94 -15.81
N VAL A 760 -23.87 1.85 -16.37
CA VAL A 760 -23.77 1.63 -17.82
C VAL A 760 -24.44 0.31 -18.17
N THR A 761 -25.55 0.36 -18.92
CA THR A 761 -26.28 -0.85 -19.35
C THR A 761 -26.06 -1.23 -20.80
N GLY A 762 -25.58 -0.29 -21.64
CA GLY A 762 -25.24 -0.55 -23.03
C GLY A 762 -23.74 -0.50 -23.33
N LEU A 763 -23.41 -0.54 -24.62
CA LEU A 763 -22.04 -0.53 -25.13
C LEU A 763 -21.62 0.88 -25.57
N LEU A 764 -20.34 1.18 -25.48
CA LEU A 764 -19.75 2.45 -25.88
C LEU A 764 -18.82 2.26 -27.09
N SER A 765 -19.03 3.05 -28.13
CA SER A 765 -18.16 3.08 -29.32
C SER A 765 -17.46 4.44 -29.41
N LEU A 766 -16.13 4.42 -29.39
CA LEU A 766 -15.31 5.64 -29.43
C LEU A 766 -14.85 5.88 -30.87
N PRO A 767 -15.24 6.98 -31.51
CA PRO A 767 -14.79 7.30 -32.86
C PRO A 767 -13.28 7.52 -32.96
N ALA A 768 -12.73 7.47 -34.18
CA ALA A 768 -11.34 7.82 -34.45
C ALA A 768 -10.94 9.17 -33.82
N GLY A 769 -9.77 9.20 -33.17
CA GLY A 769 -9.20 10.39 -32.57
C GLY A 769 -9.88 10.89 -31.28
N VAL A 770 -10.88 10.15 -30.76
CA VAL A 770 -11.59 10.46 -29.52
C VAL A 770 -11.00 9.66 -28.36
N GLU A 771 -10.79 10.32 -27.22
CA GLU A 771 -10.42 9.69 -25.96
C GLU A 771 -11.58 9.77 -24.96
N LEU A 772 -11.95 8.64 -24.33
CA LEU A 772 -12.77 8.65 -23.12
C LEU A 772 -11.87 8.73 -21.91
N ARG A 773 -12.02 9.77 -21.08
CA ARG A 773 -11.12 10.04 -19.96
C ARG A 773 -11.88 10.19 -18.65
N GLY A 774 -11.45 9.46 -17.63
CA GLY A 774 -11.89 9.65 -16.24
C GLY A 774 -11.02 10.64 -15.46
N ALA A 775 -11.38 10.85 -14.19
CA ALA A 775 -10.79 11.88 -13.34
C ALA A 775 -9.34 11.60 -12.87
N SER A 776 -8.84 10.37 -13.01
CA SER A 776 -7.52 10.01 -12.51
C SER A 776 -6.40 10.35 -13.50
N SER A 777 -5.39 11.10 -13.04
CA SER A 777 -4.16 11.35 -13.78
C SER A 777 -3.11 10.24 -13.63
N VAL A 778 -3.31 9.31 -12.69
CA VAL A 778 -2.35 8.27 -12.29
C VAL A 778 -2.99 6.87 -12.30
N PRO A 779 -2.19 5.79 -12.26
CA PRO A 779 -2.71 4.45 -11.99
C PRO A 779 -3.57 4.45 -10.73
N ASN A 780 -4.69 3.74 -10.76
CA ASN A 780 -5.63 3.71 -9.66
C ASN A 780 -6.18 2.31 -9.44
N ARG A 781 -6.60 2.09 -8.21
CA ARG A 781 -7.27 0.90 -7.73
C ARG A 781 -8.20 1.28 -6.58
N ASP A 782 -9.20 0.46 -6.33
CA ASP A 782 -10.09 0.62 -5.18
C ASP A 782 -9.51 -0.10 -3.95
N GLU A 783 -10.04 0.14 -2.74
CA GLU A 783 -9.80 -0.67 -1.53
C GLU A 783 -10.96 -0.55 -0.53
N ASP A 784 -11.43 -1.66 0.05
CA ASP A 784 -12.43 -1.73 1.14
C ASP A 784 -13.68 -0.85 0.93
N GLY A 785 -14.16 -0.74 -0.31
CA GLY A 785 -15.31 0.10 -0.69
C GLY A 785 -14.98 1.59 -0.87
N ARG A 786 -13.78 2.05 -0.51
CA ARG A 786 -13.24 3.38 -0.81
C ARG A 786 -12.81 3.45 -2.27
N SER A 787 -13.69 4.01 -3.09
CA SER A 787 -13.61 3.92 -4.55
C SER A 787 -13.95 5.27 -5.20
N GLY A 788 -13.05 6.26 -5.09
CA GLY A 788 -13.23 7.59 -5.69
C GLY A 788 -13.13 7.61 -7.22
N GLY A 789 -12.67 8.69 -7.82
CA GLY A 789 -12.41 8.80 -9.26
C GLY A 789 -13.61 8.40 -10.14
N THR A 790 -13.36 8.00 -11.39
CA THR A 790 -14.41 7.60 -12.34
C THR A 790 -14.53 6.09 -12.41
N VAL A 791 -15.73 5.55 -12.17
CA VAL A 791 -16.03 4.11 -12.25
C VAL A 791 -17.21 3.88 -13.18
N LEU A 792 -17.02 3.03 -14.20
CA LEU A 792 -18.10 2.52 -15.05
C LEU A 792 -18.63 1.23 -14.45
N MET A 793 -19.82 1.30 -13.85
CA MET A 793 -20.56 0.17 -13.30
C MET A 793 -21.35 -0.51 -14.41
N SER A 794 -20.74 -1.50 -15.07
CA SER A 794 -21.28 -2.15 -16.26
C SER A 794 -22.20 -3.32 -15.94
N TYR A 795 -23.36 -3.32 -16.58
CA TYR A 795 -24.35 -4.41 -16.51
C TYR A 795 -24.51 -5.14 -17.86
N SER A 796 -23.74 -4.77 -18.88
CA SER A 796 -23.82 -5.36 -20.22
C SER A 796 -23.05 -6.68 -20.32
N GLY A 797 -23.57 -7.63 -21.10
CA GLY A 797 -22.81 -8.83 -21.52
C GLY A 797 -22.72 -9.97 -20.50
N ARG A 798 -23.44 -9.88 -19.36
CA ARG A 798 -23.44 -10.94 -18.34
C ARG A 798 -23.85 -12.29 -18.90
N ALA A 799 -23.09 -13.33 -18.52
CA ALA A 799 -23.35 -14.73 -18.84
C ALA A 799 -23.51 -15.00 -20.35
N THR A 800 -22.74 -14.29 -21.18
CA THR A 800 -22.71 -14.57 -22.63
C THR A 800 -22.15 -15.96 -22.93
N ALA A 801 -22.69 -16.62 -23.95
CA ALA A 801 -22.17 -17.88 -24.48
C ALA A 801 -20.90 -17.69 -25.35
N THR A 802 -20.64 -16.47 -25.81
CA THR A 802 -19.61 -16.14 -26.81
C THR A 802 -18.71 -14.99 -26.35
N PRO A 803 -18.09 -15.08 -25.15
CA PRO A 803 -17.33 -13.98 -24.53
C PRO A 803 -16.13 -13.49 -25.36
N ASP A 804 -15.62 -14.33 -26.26
CA ASP A 804 -14.45 -13.98 -27.07
C ASP A 804 -14.82 -13.18 -28.33
N THR A 805 -16.07 -13.28 -28.81
CA THR A 805 -16.52 -12.67 -30.08
C THR A 805 -17.61 -11.62 -29.91
N ASP A 806 -18.39 -11.67 -28.83
CA ASP A 806 -19.41 -10.67 -28.55
C ASP A 806 -18.81 -9.26 -28.47
N PRO A 807 -19.59 -8.21 -28.79
CA PRO A 807 -19.12 -6.83 -28.68
C PRO A 807 -18.57 -6.51 -27.28
N ALA A 808 -17.44 -5.81 -27.25
CA ALA A 808 -16.85 -5.34 -26.00
C ALA A 808 -17.65 -4.17 -25.41
N LEU A 809 -17.57 -3.99 -24.08
CA LEU A 809 -18.19 -2.84 -23.39
C LEU A 809 -17.72 -1.51 -24.02
N ILE A 810 -16.42 -1.35 -24.23
CA ILE A 810 -15.81 -0.20 -24.90
C ILE A 810 -15.15 -0.68 -26.20
N THR A 811 -15.58 -0.15 -27.34
CA THR A 811 -14.90 -0.38 -28.62
C THR A 811 -14.16 0.88 -29.05
N LEU A 812 -12.83 0.80 -29.14
CA LEU A 812 -11.94 1.85 -29.66
C LEU A 812 -12.00 1.83 -31.19
N ASN A 813 -13.03 2.48 -31.75
CA ASN A 813 -13.50 2.33 -33.12
C ASN A 813 -12.86 3.35 -34.09
N GLY A 814 -11.54 3.29 -34.20
CA GLY A 814 -10.80 4.03 -35.22
C GLY A 814 -9.37 4.33 -34.83
N ARG A 815 -8.66 5.03 -35.72
CA ARG A 815 -7.27 5.42 -35.47
C ARG A 815 -7.19 6.37 -34.26
N ASN A 816 -6.21 6.17 -33.37
CA ASN A 816 -5.95 7.03 -32.22
C ASN A 816 -7.17 7.23 -31.28
N SER A 817 -8.11 6.27 -31.23
CA SER A 817 -9.16 6.26 -30.21
C SER A 817 -8.62 5.59 -28.94
N GLY A 818 -8.93 6.12 -27.76
CA GLY A 818 -8.38 5.56 -26.52
C GLY A 818 -9.22 5.79 -25.27
N VAL A 819 -8.83 5.12 -24.20
CA VAL A 819 -9.45 5.25 -22.88
C VAL A 819 -8.38 5.49 -21.82
N ARG A 820 -8.65 6.38 -20.85
CA ARG A 820 -7.66 6.78 -19.83
C ARG A 820 -8.28 7.06 -18.47
N GLY A 821 -7.59 6.67 -17.39
CA GLY A 821 -7.81 7.25 -16.05
C GLY A 821 -9.15 6.93 -15.40
N LEU A 822 -9.77 5.81 -15.77
CA LEU A 822 -11.07 5.34 -15.27
C LEU A 822 -11.01 3.87 -14.89
N ARG A 823 -12.06 3.40 -14.23
CA ARG A 823 -12.23 1.99 -13.87
C ARG A 823 -13.46 1.37 -14.48
N VAL A 824 -13.41 0.07 -14.72
CA VAL A 824 -14.55 -0.75 -15.12
C VAL A 824 -14.81 -1.79 -14.04
N PHE A 825 -16.05 -1.85 -13.57
CA PHE A 825 -16.50 -2.83 -12.60
C PHE A 825 -17.82 -3.45 -13.07
N TYR A 826 -17.99 -4.74 -12.82
CA TYR A 826 -19.19 -5.50 -13.17
C TYR A 826 -19.93 -5.92 -11.90
N PRO A 827 -20.97 -5.19 -11.44
CA PRO A 827 -21.70 -5.53 -10.22
C PRO A 827 -22.33 -6.92 -10.24
N GLY A 828 -22.64 -7.44 -11.43
CA GLY A 828 -23.18 -8.79 -11.61
C GLY A 828 -22.14 -9.91 -11.59
N GLN A 829 -20.86 -9.61 -11.40
CA GLN A 829 -19.74 -10.55 -11.35
C GLN A 829 -19.26 -10.72 -9.89
N ASN A 830 -20.15 -11.25 -9.06
CA ASN A 830 -19.93 -11.48 -7.64
C ASN A 830 -19.57 -12.96 -7.41
N PRO A 831 -18.39 -13.30 -6.88
CA PRO A 831 -17.98 -14.69 -6.64
C PRO A 831 -18.84 -15.43 -5.61
N ALA A 832 -19.56 -14.71 -4.74
CA ALA A 832 -20.50 -15.29 -3.78
C ALA A 832 -21.92 -15.48 -4.34
N ALA A 833 -22.21 -15.03 -5.56
CA ALA A 833 -23.51 -15.26 -6.18
C ALA A 833 -23.76 -16.76 -6.42
N PRO A 834 -25.03 -17.22 -6.47
CA PRO A 834 -25.36 -18.63 -6.70
C PRO A 834 -24.77 -19.23 -7.98
N ASP A 835 -24.56 -18.41 -9.02
CA ASP A 835 -23.94 -18.80 -10.28
C ASP A 835 -22.42 -18.53 -10.34
N GLY A 836 -21.82 -18.02 -9.26
CA GLY A 836 -20.39 -17.73 -9.16
C GLY A 836 -19.91 -16.71 -10.20
N LEU A 837 -18.67 -16.87 -10.65
CA LEU A 837 -18.13 -16.06 -11.75
C LEU A 837 -18.69 -16.56 -13.09
N VAL A 838 -19.29 -15.66 -13.87
CA VAL A 838 -19.89 -15.93 -15.17
C VAL A 838 -19.10 -15.26 -16.30
N ALA A 839 -19.31 -15.72 -17.54
CA ALA A 839 -18.64 -15.15 -18.70
C ALA A 839 -19.13 -13.72 -19.02
N TYR A 840 -18.20 -12.83 -19.38
CA TYR A 840 -18.47 -11.51 -19.95
C TYR A 840 -17.60 -11.30 -21.20
N PRO A 841 -18.04 -10.49 -22.18
CA PRO A 841 -17.20 -10.03 -23.28
C PRO A 841 -15.99 -9.24 -22.77
N TYR A 842 -15.08 -8.93 -23.69
CA TYR A 842 -13.98 -8.02 -23.40
C TYR A 842 -14.47 -6.67 -22.85
N ALA A 843 -13.79 -6.13 -21.85
CA ALA A 843 -14.06 -4.78 -21.35
C ALA A 843 -13.69 -3.72 -22.40
N VAL A 844 -12.55 -3.89 -23.07
CA VAL A 844 -12.08 -2.99 -24.14
C VAL A 844 -11.65 -3.78 -25.37
N ARG A 845 -12.09 -3.35 -26.56
CA ARG A 845 -11.63 -3.89 -27.85
C ARG A 845 -11.07 -2.79 -28.74
N GLY A 846 -9.89 -3.01 -29.29
CA GLY A 846 -9.27 -2.16 -30.30
C GLY A 846 -9.80 -2.46 -31.70
N ASN A 847 -10.20 -1.41 -32.45
CA ASN A 847 -10.56 -1.50 -33.87
C ASN A 847 -9.95 -0.34 -34.67
N GLY A 848 -8.62 -0.26 -34.72
CA GLY A 848 -7.89 0.79 -35.47
C GLY A 848 -6.40 0.82 -35.13
N SER A 849 -5.60 1.62 -35.83
CA SER A 849 -4.18 1.79 -35.46
C SER A 849 -4.00 2.86 -34.37
N GLY A 850 -2.98 2.71 -33.53
CA GLY A 850 -2.68 3.69 -32.49
C GLY A 850 -3.74 3.76 -31.39
N THR A 851 -4.58 2.72 -31.22
CA THR A 851 -5.53 2.70 -30.11
C THR A 851 -4.82 2.53 -28.77
N TYR A 852 -5.42 2.99 -27.68
CA TYR A 852 -4.71 2.95 -26.41
C TYR A 852 -5.61 2.85 -25.17
N VAL A 853 -5.03 2.25 -24.12
CA VAL A 853 -5.64 2.06 -22.79
C VAL A 853 -4.60 2.48 -21.75
N VAL A 854 -4.85 3.51 -20.95
CA VAL A 854 -3.84 4.06 -20.01
C VAL A 854 -4.41 4.32 -18.62
N ASN A 855 -3.76 3.83 -17.56
CA ASN A 855 -4.22 4.00 -16.17
C ASN A 855 -5.67 3.54 -16.00
N VAL A 856 -5.97 2.32 -16.47
CA VAL A 856 -7.32 1.74 -16.38
C VAL A 856 -7.31 0.60 -15.38
N GLY A 857 -8.23 0.64 -14.41
CA GLY A 857 -8.49 -0.46 -13.49
C GLY A 857 -9.67 -1.33 -13.97
N MET A 858 -9.54 -2.64 -13.85
CA MET A 858 -10.55 -3.63 -14.20
C MET A 858 -10.69 -4.66 -13.08
N SER A 859 -11.33 -4.25 -11.98
CA SER A 859 -11.28 -4.98 -10.71
C SER A 859 -11.87 -6.40 -10.78
N ASN A 860 -12.78 -6.68 -11.71
CA ASN A 860 -13.42 -8.00 -11.84
C ASN A 860 -13.79 -8.37 -13.30
N ALA A 861 -12.97 -8.00 -14.28
CA ALA A 861 -13.27 -8.31 -15.68
C ALA A 861 -13.10 -9.80 -15.99
N TYR A 862 -14.01 -10.36 -16.79
CA TYR A 862 -13.84 -11.74 -17.29
C TYR A 862 -12.77 -11.79 -18.39
N ASN A 863 -12.98 -10.99 -19.44
CA ASN A 863 -12.04 -10.72 -20.51
C ASN A 863 -11.67 -9.22 -20.44
N GLY A 864 -10.37 -8.90 -20.38
CA GLY A 864 -9.86 -7.54 -20.19
C GLY A 864 -9.80 -6.76 -21.52
N ILE A 865 -8.72 -6.94 -22.27
CA ILE A 865 -8.42 -6.18 -23.50
C ILE A 865 -8.25 -7.09 -24.71
N ASP A 866 -8.91 -6.75 -25.81
CA ASP A 866 -8.77 -7.41 -27.11
C ASP A 866 -8.14 -6.47 -28.15
N MET A 867 -6.92 -6.80 -28.56
CA MET A 867 -6.16 -6.22 -29.67
C MET A 867 -5.93 -7.26 -30.79
N ALA A 868 -6.78 -8.28 -30.84
CA ALA A 868 -6.63 -9.43 -31.72
C ALA A 868 -7.75 -9.57 -32.77
N THR A 869 -8.99 -9.26 -32.40
CA THR A 869 -10.14 -9.38 -33.31
C THR A 869 -9.95 -8.54 -34.58
N PHE A 870 -9.37 -7.34 -34.45
CA PHE A 870 -9.06 -6.46 -35.56
C PHE A 870 -7.57 -6.10 -35.54
N ARG A 871 -6.97 -5.93 -36.73
CA ARG A 871 -5.60 -5.44 -36.85
C ARG A 871 -5.47 -4.08 -36.18
N ASN A 872 -4.48 -3.95 -35.29
CA ASN A 872 -4.35 -2.83 -34.35
C ASN A 872 -2.92 -2.30 -34.26
N ASP A 873 -2.28 -1.94 -35.38
CA ASP A 873 -0.87 -1.54 -35.37
C ASP A 873 -0.61 -0.35 -34.44
N ARG A 874 0.52 -0.38 -33.72
CA ARG A 874 0.99 0.66 -32.79
C ARG A 874 0.05 0.93 -31.62
N PHE A 875 -0.72 -0.07 -31.18
CA PHE A 875 -1.51 0.05 -29.97
C PHE A 875 -0.62 0.27 -28.73
N PHE A 876 -1.17 0.91 -27.70
CA PHE A 876 -0.48 1.12 -26.43
C PHE A 876 -1.38 0.74 -25.24
N VAL A 877 -0.96 -0.21 -24.41
CA VAL A 877 -1.58 -0.50 -23.11
C VAL A 877 -0.59 -0.12 -22.02
N GLY A 878 -0.98 0.81 -21.14
CA GLY A 878 -0.13 1.35 -20.08
C GLY A 878 -0.80 1.32 -18.71
N LYS A 879 -0.15 0.75 -17.69
CA LYS A 879 -0.64 0.74 -16.30
C LYS A 879 -2.07 0.19 -16.18
N LEU A 880 -2.24 -1.06 -16.61
CA LEU A 880 -3.46 -1.84 -16.46
C LEU A 880 -3.41 -2.61 -15.14
N ALA A 881 -4.44 -2.49 -14.30
CA ALA A 881 -4.52 -3.22 -13.04
C ALA A 881 -5.88 -3.90 -12.87
N GLY A 882 -5.95 -5.05 -12.19
CA GLY A 882 -7.25 -5.69 -11.92
C GLY A 882 -7.19 -7.19 -11.65
N THR A 883 -8.30 -7.87 -11.93
CA THR A 883 -8.31 -9.33 -12.15
C THR A 883 -8.94 -9.63 -13.49
N PHE A 884 -8.30 -10.52 -14.23
CA PHE A 884 -8.81 -11.05 -15.50
C PHE A 884 -9.13 -12.53 -15.33
N VAL A 885 -10.42 -12.88 -15.33
CA VAL A 885 -10.85 -14.26 -15.02
C VAL A 885 -10.35 -15.25 -16.07
N ARG A 886 -10.34 -14.87 -17.35
CA ARG A 886 -9.92 -15.74 -18.47
C ARG A 886 -8.86 -15.12 -19.37
N HIS A 887 -9.09 -13.93 -19.92
CA HIS A 887 -8.13 -13.28 -20.81
C HIS A 887 -7.75 -11.89 -20.29
N GLY A 888 -6.48 -11.65 -19.98
CA GLY A 888 -5.97 -10.33 -19.63
C GLY A 888 -5.87 -9.43 -20.85
N ILE A 889 -4.87 -9.67 -21.70
CA ILE A 889 -4.65 -8.94 -22.96
C ILE A 889 -4.43 -9.95 -24.09
N THR A 890 -5.27 -9.89 -25.12
CA THR A 890 -5.14 -10.74 -26.32
C THR A 890 -4.66 -9.89 -27.50
N VAL A 891 -3.58 -10.31 -28.17
CA VAL A 891 -2.94 -9.59 -29.28
C VAL A 891 -2.91 -10.45 -30.54
N GLY A 892 -3.41 -9.90 -31.64
CA GLY A 892 -3.45 -10.56 -32.95
C GLY A 892 -2.32 -10.13 -33.88
N ALA A 893 -2.55 -10.27 -35.18
CA ALA A 893 -1.61 -9.90 -36.24
C ALA A 893 -1.49 -8.38 -36.42
N SER A 894 -0.85 -7.72 -35.45
CA SER A 894 -0.59 -6.28 -35.35
C SER A 894 0.91 -6.01 -35.26
N GLU A 895 1.33 -4.83 -35.71
CA GLU A 895 2.75 -4.41 -35.69
C GLU A 895 3.02 -3.35 -34.61
N ASP A 896 4.22 -3.38 -34.02
CA ASP A 896 4.77 -2.32 -33.17
C ASP A 896 3.89 -1.95 -31.95
N GLY A 897 3.15 -2.93 -31.41
CA GLY A 897 2.36 -2.76 -30.20
C GLY A 897 3.22 -2.70 -28.94
N VAL A 898 2.75 -1.98 -27.92
CA VAL A 898 3.41 -1.87 -26.61
C VAL A 898 2.42 -2.18 -25.49
N ILE A 899 2.85 -3.03 -24.56
CA ILE A 899 2.22 -3.27 -23.26
C ILE A 899 3.24 -2.87 -22.19
N ASN A 900 2.91 -1.93 -21.31
CA ASN A 900 3.81 -1.44 -20.26
C ASN A 900 3.08 -1.29 -18.91
N GLY A 901 3.43 -2.12 -17.93
CA GLY A 901 2.82 -2.07 -16.60
C GLY A 901 1.47 -2.77 -16.57
N VAL A 902 1.48 -4.07 -16.29
CA VAL A 902 0.27 -4.87 -16.07
C VAL A 902 0.38 -5.57 -14.74
N LEU A 903 -0.62 -5.37 -13.88
CA LEU A 903 -0.73 -6.02 -12.58
C LEU A 903 -2.07 -6.75 -12.48
N THR A 904 -2.04 -8.08 -12.33
CA THR A 904 -3.25 -8.84 -12.00
C THR A 904 -3.15 -9.53 -10.65
N ASN A 905 -4.17 -9.35 -9.81
CA ASN A 905 -4.28 -10.03 -8.51
C ASN A 905 -5.74 -10.26 -8.13
N GLY A 906 -6.09 -11.54 -7.91
CA GLY A 906 -7.44 -12.00 -7.54
C GLY A 906 -8.01 -11.34 -6.28
N ASN A 907 -7.17 -10.83 -5.38
CA ASN A 907 -7.61 -10.16 -4.15
C ASN A 907 -8.52 -8.94 -4.42
N THR A 908 -8.44 -8.32 -5.60
CA THR A 908 -9.37 -7.25 -6.05
C THR A 908 -10.82 -7.66 -5.89
N PHE A 909 -11.20 -8.93 -6.07
CA PHE A 909 -12.58 -9.36 -5.91
C PHE A 909 -13.10 -9.24 -4.48
N VAL A 910 -12.27 -9.51 -3.48
CA VAL A 910 -12.71 -9.64 -2.08
C VAL A 910 -12.35 -8.42 -1.24
N ARG A 911 -11.32 -7.67 -1.66
CA ARG A 911 -11.01 -6.34 -1.10
C ARG A 911 -12.00 -5.30 -1.60
N LEU A 912 -12.71 -5.57 -2.72
CA LEU A 912 -13.61 -4.61 -3.38
C LEU A 912 -15.02 -5.16 -3.46
N GLY A 913 -15.86 -4.74 -2.52
CA GLY A 913 -17.30 -4.97 -2.60
C GLY A 913 -18.09 -3.80 -3.17
N PHE A 914 -17.52 -2.59 -3.22
CA PHE A 914 -18.29 -1.33 -3.39
C PHE A 914 -19.47 -1.25 -2.39
N TYR A 915 -19.31 -1.92 -1.23
CA TYR A 915 -20.36 -2.25 -0.27
C TYR A 915 -21.65 -2.79 -0.90
N LEU A 916 -21.57 -3.50 -2.03
CA LEU A 916 -22.72 -4.13 -2.67
C LEU A 916 -23.27 -5.25 -1.76
N PRO A 917 -24.61 -5.44 -1.74
CA PRO A 917 -25.21 -6.51 -0.98
C PRO A 917 -24.68 -7.90 -1.36
N ASN A 918 -24.54 -8.78 -0.36
CA ASN A 918 -24.18 -10.18 -0.50
C ASN A 918 -22.85 -10.43 -1.24
N TRP A 919 -21.91 -9.49 -1.14
CA TRP A 919 -20.59 -9.63 -1.75
C TRP A 919 -19.70 -10.65 -1.03
N ALA A 920 -18.76 -11.25 -1.76
CA ALA A 920 -17.85 -12.25 -1.21
C ALA A 920 -16.91 -11.69 -0.12
N SER A 921 -16.60 -12.53 0.87
CA SER A 921 -15.65 -12.19 1.94
C SER A 921 -14.21 -12.57 1.59
N GLY A 922 -13.24 -11.89 2.22
CA GLY A 922 -11.81 -12.14 2.08
C GLY A 922 -11.40 -13.60 2.30
N ALA A 923 -12.03 -14.27 3.26
CA ALA A 923 -11.77 -15.67 3.59
C ALA A 923 -12.04 -16.65 2.42
N ASN A 924 -12.85 -16.25 1.44
CA ASN A 924 -13.26 -17.08 0.31
C ASN A 924 -12.49 -16.80 -0.99
N LEU A 925 -11.47 -15.94 -0.97
CA LEU A 925 -10.68 -15.57 -2.14
C LEU A 925 -10.17 -16.78 -2.95
N PHE A 926 -9.47 -17.69 -2.29
CA PHE A 926 -8.89 -18.86 -2.94
C PHE A 926 -9.95 -19.78 -3.55
N PRO A 927 -10.93 -20.31 -2.78
CA PRO A 927 -11.89 -21.24 -3.33
C PRO A 927 -12.83 -20.64 -4.39
N GLN A 928 -13.25 -19.37 -4.25
CA GLN A 928 -14.25 -18.78 -5.15
C GLN A 928 -13.67 -18.05 -6.36
N VAL A 929 -12.41 -17.61 -6.30
CA VAL A 929 -11.78 -16.84 -7.40
C VAL A 929 -10.53 -17.56 -7.91
N ILE A 930 -9.51 -17.73 -7.06
CA ILE A 930 -8.18 -18.15 -7.52
C ILE A 930 -8.14 -19.61 -7.97
N ASP A 931 -8.40 -20.54 -7.06
CA ASP A 931 -8.44 -21.97 -7.34
C ASP A 931 -9.70 -22.35 -8.12
N GLY A 932 -10.78 -21.60 -7.89
CA GLY A 932 -12.04 -21.75 -8.59
C GLY A 932 -11.91 -21.54 -10.09
N PHE A 933 -11.21 -20.47 -10.51
CA PHE A 933 -11.22 -19.96 -11.89
C PHE A 933 -9.84 -19.57 -12.42
N THR A 934 -9.17 -18.57 -11.83
CA THR A 934 -8.02 -17.92 -12.49
C THR A 934 -6.82 -18.86 -12.67
N ARG A 935 -6.49 -19.71 -11.68
CA ARG A 935 -5.42 -20.72 -11.81
C ARG A 935 -5.70 -21.80 -12.86
N LYS A 936 -6.97 -22.00 -13.22
CA LYS A 936 -7.37 -23.03 -14.19
C LYS A 936 -7.32 -22.54 -15.62
N SER A 937 -7.49 -21.24 -15.85
CA SER A 937 -7.75 -20.75 -17.22
C SER A 937 -7.34 -19.31 -17.53
N SER A 938 -6.84 -18.54 -16.56
CA SER A 938 -6.47 -17.15 -16.80
C SER A 938 -5.10 -17.04 -17.49
N ASP A 939 -5.08 -16.46 -18.69
CA ASP A 939 -3.87 -16.08 -19.40
C ASP A 939 -3.68 -14.55 -19.32
N LEU A 940 -2.53 -14.10 -18.82
CA LEU A 940 -2.27 -12.66 -18.65
C LEU A 940 -2.06 -11.95 -19.99
N VAL A 941 -1.16 -12.46 -20.84
CA VAL A 941 -0.96 -11.97 -22.21
C VAL A 941 -0.96 -13.13 -23.20
N THR A 942 -1.81 -13.05 -24.22
CA THR A 942 -1.87 -14.03 -25.32
C THR A 942 -1.54 -13.36 -26.65
N VAL A 943 -0.68 -13.98 -27.46
CA VAL A 943 -0.17 -13.40 -28.70
C VAL A 943 -0.28 -14.40 -29.85
N THR A 944 -0.91 -13.97 -30.95
CA THR A 944 -0.99 -14.72 -32.21
C THR A 944 -0.73 -13.80 -33.41
N GLY A 945 0.46 -13.90 -33.99
CA GLY A 945 0.83 -13.26 -35.26
C GLY A 945 1.37 -11.83 -35.14
N ALA A 946 1.57 -11.30 -33.92
CA ALA A 946 2.12 -9.97 -33.73
C ALA A 946 3.56 -9.85 -34.26
N ARG A 947 3.94 -8.67 -34.72
CA ARG A 947 5.33 -8.35 -35.12
C ARG A 947 5.86 -7.21 -34.27
N ASN A 948 7.08 -7.37 -33.74
CA ASN A 948 7.75 -6.37 -32.92
C ASN A 948 6.89 -5.91 -31.71
N LEU A 949 6.22 -6.86 -31.05
CA LEU A 949 5.46 -6.56 -29.84
C LEU A 949 6.43 -6.38 -28.67
N THR A 950 6.33 -5.27 -27.96
CA THR A 950 7.07 -5.04 -26.70
C THR A 950 6.16 -5.22 -25.51
N VAL A 951 6.56 -6.05 -24.55
CA VAL A 951 5.91 -6.18 -23.24
C VAL A 951 6.92 -5.78 -22.17
N VAL A 952 6.54 -4.85 -21.31
CA VAL A 952 7.38 -4.30 -20.24
C VAL A 952 6.58 -4.34 -18.95
N ASP A 953 7.21 -4.77 -17.86
CA ASP A 953 6.64 -4.73 -16.52
C ASP A 953 5.27 -5.42 -16.43
N ALA A 954 5.26 -6.73 -16.65
CA ALA A 954 4.06 -7.55 -16.53
C ALA A 954 4.17 -8.50 -15.35
N PHE A 955 3.20 -8.46 -14.45
CA PHE A 955 3.12 -9.35 -13.31
C PHE A 955 1.71 -9.92 -13.14
N GLY A 956 1.63 -11.18 -12.73
CA GLY A 956 0.36 -11.73 -12.30
C GLY A 956 0.45 -12.78 -11.20
N TYR A 957 -0.52 -12.66 -10.28
CA TYR A 957 -0.70 -13.53 -9.13
C TYR A 957 -1.92 -14.44 -9.32
N GLY A 958 -1.76 -15.74 -9.08
CA GLY A 958 -2.91 -16.65 -8.98
C GLY A 958 -3.56 -17.00 -10.32
N LEU A 959 -2.81 -17.06 -11.42
CA LEU A 959 -3.32 -17.27 -12.78
C LEU A 959 -2.84 -18.58 -13.41
N HIS A 960 -3.26 -18.89 -14.64
CA HIS A 960 -2.86 -20.12 -15.32
C HIS A 960 -1.57 -19.93 -16.14
N ASN A 961 -1.51 -18.97 -17.09
CA ASN A 961 -0.27 -18.66 -17.81
C ASN A 961 0.08 -17.17 -17.83
N GLY A 962 1.36 -16.83 -17.66
CA GLY A 962 1.86 -15.46 -17.79
C GLY A 962 1.79 -14.96 -19.24
N LEU A 963 2.63 -15.53 -20.10
CA LEU A 963 2.69 -15.16 -21.52
C LEU A 963 2.48 -16.39 -22.41
N VAL A 964 1.49 -16.33 -23.31
CA VAL A 964 1.21 -17.38 -24.29
C VAL A 964 1.46 -16.85 -25.70
N VAL A 965 2.47 -17.39 -26.39
CA VAL A 965 2.82 -17.01 -27.77
C VAL A 965 2.58 -18.19 -28.70
N THR A 966 1.50 -18.14 -29.46
CA THR A 966 1.23 -19.17 -30.48
C THR A 966 2.07 -18.92 -31.74
N SER A 967 2.22 -17.65 -32.14
CA SER A 967 3.11 -17.20 -33.21
C SER A 967 3.39 -15.70 -33.08
N GLY A 968 4.49 -15.20 -33.64
CA GLY A 968 4.82 -13.77 -33.67
C GLY A 968 6.29 -13.46 -33.35
N ASP A 969 6.59 -12.18 -33.21
CA ASP A 969 7.87 -11.66 -32.69
C ASP A 969 7.60 -10.79 -31.46
N VAL A 970 8.08 -11.24 -30.30
CA VAL A 970 7.75 -10.67 -28.98
C VAL A 970 9.02 -10.45 -28.16
N HIS A 971 9.20 -9.23 -27.68
CA HIS A 971 10.29 -8.80 -26.80
C HIS A 971 9.71 -8.43 -25.45
N VAL A 972 10.18 -9.08 -24.38
CA VAL A 972 9.64 -8.96 -23.04
C VAL A 972 10.72 -8.50 -22.07
N PHE A 973 10.39 -7.55 -21.21
CA PHE A 973 11.28 -6.99 -20.19
C PHE A 973 10.53 -7.00 -18.86
N ASN A 974 11.09 -7.67 -17.85
CA ASN A 974 10.47 -7.85 -16.52
C ASN A 974 9.11 -8.56 -16.61
N LEU A 975 9.14 -9.89 -16.57
CA LEU A 975 7.94 -10.74 -16.50
C LEU A 975 7.94 -11.52 -15.19
N GLY A 976 6.89 -11.37 -14.39
CA GLY A 976 6.72 -12.11 -13.14
C GLY A 976 5.43 -12.91 -13.09
N THR A 977 5.50 -14.13 -12.56
CA THR A 977 4.31 -14.92 -12.22
C THR A 977 4.45 -15.55 -10.85
N ASP A 978 3.48 -15.26 -9.99
CA ASP A 978 3.34 -15.88 -8.68
C ASP A 978 2.09 -16.75 -8.61
N ASN A 979 2.18 -17.85 -7.87
CA ASN A 979 1.05 -18.69 -7.53
C ASN A 979 0.28 -19.21 -8.76
N LEU A 980 0.98 -19.65 -9.80
CA LEU A 980 0.42 -20.27 -11.00
C LEU A 980 -0.38 -21.55 -10.70
N GLY A 981 -1.31 -21.89 -11.59
CA GLY A 981 -1.89 -23.24 -11.65
C GLY A 981 -0.81 -24.32 -11.82
N THR A 982 -1.09 -25.55 -11.36
CA THR A 982 -0.10 -26.64 -11.30
C THR A 982 0.54 -26.97 -12.65
N ASP A 983 -0.21 -26.85 -13.74
CA ASP A 983 0.18 -27.07 -15.12
C ASP A 983 0.42 -25.76 -15.90
N GLY A 984 0.48 -24.64 -15.18
CA GLY A 984 0.68 -23.31 -15.72
C GLY A 984 2.12 -23.00 -16.11
N TYR A 985 2.28 -22.05 -17.04
CA TYR A 985 3.58 -21.60 -17.55
C TYR A 985 3.79 -20.10 -17.33
N THR A 986 5.00 -19.69 -16.95
CA THR A 986 5.37 -18.27 -17.03
C THR A 986 5.44 -17.84 -18.50
N VAL A 987 6.06 -18.66 -19.37
CA VAL A 987 6.08 -18.42 -20.83
C VAL A 987 5.78 -19.71 -21.61
N ARG A 988 4.67 -19.72 -22.34
CA ARG A 988 4.30 -20.81 -23.25
C ARG A 988 4.41 -20.37 -24.69
N ALA A 989 5.50 -20.72 -25.36
CA ALA A 989 5.70 -20.46 -26.78
C ALA A 989 5.42 -21.71 -27.63
N SER A 990 4.88 -21.55 -28.83
CA SER A 990 4.68 -22.65 -29.78
C SER A 990 5.41 -22.43 -31.11
N ALA A 991 5.43 -21.18 -31.59
CA ALA A 991 6.16 -20.77 -32.79
C ALA A 991 6.51 -19.28 -32.71
N GLY A 992 7.33 -18.82 -33.65
CA GLY A 992 7.80 -17.42 -33.70
C GLY A 992 9.10 -17.19 -32.93
N SER A 993 9.40 -15.93 -32.65
CA SER A 993 10.51 -15.51 -31.81
C SER A 993 9.96 -14.88 -30.52
N THR A 994 10.41 -15.39 -29.38
CA THR A 994 10.08 -14.81 -28.08
C THR A 994 11.37 -14.65 -27.30
N THR A 995 11.70 -13.40 -26.94
CA THR A 995 12.85 -13.10 -26.09
C THR A 995 12.36 -12.44 -24.82
N VAL A 996 12.80 -12.94 -23.66
CA VAL A 996 12.46 -12.38 -22.35
C VAL A 996 13.75 -12.02 -21.63
N LEU A 997 13.88 -10.77 -21.20
CA LEU A 997 14.86 -10.32 -20.22
C LEU A 997 14.17 -10.21 -18.86
N ASN A 998 14.80 -10.72 -17.81
CA ASN A 998 14.31 -10.67 -16.43
C ASN A 998 12.97 -11.40 -16.25
N LEU A 999 13.05 -12.69 -15.92
CA LEU A 999 11.88 -13.51 -15.61
C LEU A 999 11.91 -13.94 -14.14
N LEU A 1000 10.83 -13.70 -13.41
CA LEU A 1000 10.63 -14.16 -12.04
C LEU A 1000 9.49 -15.19 -11.96
N ARG A 1001 9.71 -16.33 -11.29
CA ARG A 1001 8.70 -17.41 -11.14
C ARG A 1001 8.72 -18.09 -9.78
N TYR A 1002 7.56 -18.13 -9.10
CA TYR A 1002 7.44 -18.79 -7.79
C TYR A 1002 7.20 -20.29 -7.93
N ASN A 1003 6.16 -20.69 -8.67
CA ASN A 1003 5.77 -22.07 -8.94
C ASN A 1003 5.36 -22.24 -10.42
N GLY A 1004 4.88 -23.43 -10.82
CA GLY A 1004 4.57 -23.74 -12.22
C GLY A 1004 5.80 -24.01 -13.08
N THR A 1005 5.68 -23.95 -14.40
CA THR A 1005 6.79 -24.20 -15.35
C THR A 1005 7.36 -22.88 -15.89
N THR A 1006 8.68 -22.73 -15.91
CA THR A 1006 9.34 -21.52 -16.43
C THR A 1006 8.98 -21.27 -17.88
N SER A 1007 9.23 -22.24 -18.76
CA SER A 1007 8.85 -22.10 -20.16
C SER A 1007 8.72 -23.38 -20.95
N THR A 1008 8.11 -23.28 -22.13
CA THR A 1008 8.12 -24.30 -23.19
C THR A 1008 8.20 -23.66 -24.58
N GLY A 1009 8.69 -24.40 -25.57
CA GLY A 1009 8.81 -23.97 -26.96
C GLY A 1009 10.05 -23.14 -27.30
N PRO A 1010 10.09 -22.49 -28.48
CA PRO A 1010 11.24 -21.74 -28.98
C PRO A 1010 11.33 -20.36 -28.32
N VAL A 1011 11.77 -20.32 -27.07
CA VAL A 1011 11.94 -19.09 -26.29
C VAL A 1011 13.41 -18.87 -25.95
N ARG A 1012 13.85 -17.61 -26.01
CA ARG A 1012 15.13 -17.15 -25.51
C ARG A 1012 14.92 -16.41 -24.20
N LEU A 1013 15.27 -17.03 -23.09
CA LEU A 1013 15.25 -16.38 -21.79
C LEU A 1013 16.64 -15.83 -21.46
N VAL A 1014 16.68 -14.63 -20.90
CA VAL A 1014 17.88 -13.95 -20.44
C VAL A 1014 17.60 -13.49 -19.02
N ASP A 1015 18.43 -13.93 -18.08
CA ASP A 1015 18.29 -13.64 -16.66
C ASP A 1015 16.99 -14.19 -16.04
N VAL A 1016 17.04 -15.46 -15.64
CA VAL A 1016 15.92 -16.18 -15.01
C VAL A 1016 16.15 -16.32 -13.53
N MET A 1017 15.13 -15.97 -12.75
CA MET A 1017 15.05 -16.12 -11.31
C MET A 1017 13.82 -16.96 -10.97
N ALA A 1018 14.03 -18.18 -10.47
CA ALA A 1018 12.92 -19.08 -10.20
C ALA A 1018 13.17 -19.92 -8.94
N ILE A 1019 12.13 -20.07 -8.13
CA ILE A 1019 12.16 -20.93 -6.95
C ILE A 1019 11.98 -22.40 -7.34
N ASN A 1020 12.63 -23.29 -6.58
CA ASN A 1020 12.59 -24.75 -6.75
C ASN A 1020 12.97 -25.21 -8.17
N MET A 1021 13.89 -24.49 -8.81
CA MET A 1021 14.38 -24.81 -10.15
C MET A 1021 15.30 -26.03 -10.12
N VAL A 1022 15.00 -27.02 -10.95
CA VAL A 1022 15.88 -28.18 -11.16
C VAL A 1022 16.90 -27.81 -12.23
N GLN A 1023 18.18 -27.94 -11.92
CA GLN A 1023 19.29 -27.57 -12.79
C GLN A 1023 20.14 -28.78 -13.15
N SER A 1024 20.80 -28.72 -14.32
CA SER A 1024 21.86 -29.64 -14.70
C SER A 1024 23.10 -28.88 -15.16
N ALA A 1025 24.27 -29.41 -14.83
CA ALA A 1025 25.56 -28.86 -15.20
C ALA A 1025 25.92 -29.26 -16.64
N LEU A 1026 26.24 -28.26 -17.47
CA LEU A 1026 26.76 -28.47 -18.81
C LEU A 1026 28.19 -27.98 -18.89
N SER A 1027 29.06 -28.82 -19.48
CA SER A 1027 30.44 -28.44 -19.79
C SER A 1027 30.74 -28.73 -21.27
N ILE A 1028 31.68 -27.98 -21.83
CA ILE A 1028 32.07 -28.11 -23.22
C ILE A 1028 33.59 -28.04 -23.37
N SER A 1029 34.13 -28.92 -24.21
CA SER A 1029 35.56 -28.94 -24.56
C SER A 1029 35.73 -29.09 -26.07
N ALA A 1030 36.92 -28.77 -26.57
CA ALA A 1030 37.28 -28.88 -27.98
C ALA A 1030 38.63 -29.59 -28.13
N SER A 1031 38.74 -30.53 -29.08
CA SER A 1031 40.03 -31.09 -29.48
C SER A 1031 40.89 -30.04 -30.16
N GLN A 1032 42.18 -30.32 -30.34
CA GLN A 1032 43.07 -29.45 -31.09
C GLN A 1032 42.51 -29.19 -32.50
N GLY A 1033 42.44 -27.92 -32.92
CA GLY A 1033 41.97 -27.55 -34.27
C GLY A 1033 40.71 -26.70 -34.35
N GLY A 1034 40.13 -26.26 -33.24
CA GLY A 1034 38.99 -25.34 -33.25
C GLY A 1034 38.57 -24.88 -31.85
N THR A 1035 37.45 -24.18 -31.77
CA THR A 1035 36.82 -23.75 -30.52
C THR A 1035 35.37 -24.21 -30.44
N ALA A 1036 34.82 -24.26 -29.22
CA ALA A 1036 33.46 -24.69 -28.96
C ALA A 1036 32.81 -23.74 -27.94
N ARG A 1037 31.50 -23.50 -28.08
CA ARG A 1037 30.72 -22.65 -27.17
C ARG A 1037 29.29 -23.19 -27.01
N LEU A 1038 28.75 -23.09 -25.79
CA LEU A 1038 27.33 -23.27 -25.50
C LEU A 1038 26.60 -21.91 -25.57
N THR A 1039 25.37 -21.94 -26.07
CA THR A 1039 24.41 -20.83 -26.03
C THR A 1039 23.06 -21.37 -25.56
N GLY A 1040 22.51 -20.77 -24.53
CA GLY A 1040 21.23 -21.13 -23.94
C GLY A 1040 20.96 -20.28 -22.70
N THR A 1041 19.89 -20.57 -21.98
CA THR A 1041 19.52 -19.85 -20.75
C THR A 1041 20.31 -20.39 -19.56
N GLU A 1042 21.44 -19.75 -19.25
CA GLU A 1042 22.18 -20.02 -18.01
C GLU A 1042 21.38 -19.52 -16.82
N THR A 1043 21.21 -20.38 -15.82
CA THR A 1043 20.61 -20.04 -14.53
C THR A 1043 21.67 -19.69 -13.50
N GLU A 1044 22.87 -20.25 -13.67
CA GLU A 1044 24.16 -19.93 -13.07
C GLU A 1044 25.25 -20.27 -14.11
N PRO A 1045 26.50 -19.81 -13.97
CA PRO A 1045 27.56 -20.15 -14.93
C PRO A 1045 27.68 -21.67 -15.13
N GLY A 1046 27.45 -22.14 -16.37
CA GLY A 1046 27.49 -23.57 -16.72
C GLY A 1046 26.31 -24.41 -16.24
N LYS A 1047 25.30 -23.84 -15.58
CA LYS A 1047 24.08 -24.56 -15.16
C LYS A 1047 22.85 -24.07 -15.91
N TYR A 1048 22.02 -25.02 -16.30
CA TYR A 1048 20.83 -24.79 -17.12
C TYR A 1048 19.64 -25.47 -16.47
N GLU A 1049 18.45 -24.88 -16.58
CA GLU A 1049 17.22 -25.51 -16.11
C GLU A 1049 16.97 -26.82 -16.88
N THR A 1050 16.68 -27.90 -16.17
CA THR A 1050 16.30 -29.17 -16.79
C THR A 1050 15.01 -28.97 -17.59
N GLY A 1051 15.01 -29.42 -18.85
CA GLY A 1051 13.94 -29.19 -19.82
C GLY A 1051 14.20 -28.01 -20.76
N SER A 1052 15.16 -27.13 -20.45
CA SER A 1052 15.54 -26.03 -21.35
C SER A 1052 16.30 -26.52 -22.59
N SER A 1053 16.31 -25.69 -23.64
CA SER A 1053 17.05 -25.98 -24.88
C SER A 1053 18.39 -25.24 -24.90
N VAL A 1054 19.47 -25.96 -25.24
CA VAL A 1054 20.83 -25.43 -25.34
C VAL A 1054 21.45 -25.80 -26.69
N THR A 1055 22.17 -24.86 -27.29
CA THR A 1055 22.88 -25.05 -28.56
C THR A 1055 24.39 -25.03 -28.35
N ALA A 1056 25.07 -26.10 -28.77
CA ALA A 1056 26.51 -26.18 -28.90
C ALA A 1056 26.94 -25.75 -30.31
N THR A 1057 27.95 -24.89 -30.41
CA THR A 1057 28.52 -24.41 -31.69
C THR A 1057 30.03 -24.60 -31.71
N ALA A 1058 30.54 -25.24 -32.76
CA ALA A 1058 31.95 -25.49 -33.00
C ALA A 1058 32.45 -24.62 -34.17
N ARG A 1059 33.65 -24.04 -34.01
CA ARG A 1059 34.31 -23.23 -35.04
C ARG A 1059 35.69 -23.81 -35.33
N PRO A 1060 35.93 -24.42 -36.50
CA PRO A 1060 37.25 -24.89 -36.88
C PRO A 1060 38.24 -23.74 -37.02
N SER A 1061 39.47 -23.96 -36.59
CA SER A 1061 40.61 -23.12 -36.92
C SER A 1061 41.00 -23.31 -38.39
N PRO A 1062 41.75 -22.37 -39.01
CA PRO A 1062 42.24 -22.53 -40.38
C PRO A 1062 42.98 -23.87 -40.58
N GLY A 1063 42.63 -24.60 -41.64
CA GLY A 1063 43.23 -25.91 -41.97
C GLY A 1063 42.67 -27.09 -41.18
N TYR A 1064 41.54 -26.92 -40.49
CA TYR A 1064 40.79 -27.98 -39.84
C TYR A 1064 39.32 -27.95 -40.29
N HIS A 1065 38.64 -29.08 -40.17
CA HIS A 1065 37.20 -29.20 -40.29
C HIS A 1065 36.59 -29.85 -39.04
N PHE A 1066 35.32 -29.54 -38.78
CA PHE A 1066 34.58 -30.14 -37.68
C PHE A 1066 34.19 -31.58 -38.02
N VAL A 1067 34.34 -32.49 -37.05
CA VAL A 1067 34.04 -33.94 -37.21
C VAL A 1067 32.74 -34.30 -36.48
N SER A 1068 32.69 -34.08 -35.17
CA SER A 1068 31.55 -34.50 -34.35
C SER A 1068 31.50 -33.85 -32.97
N TRP A 1069 30.30 -33.84 -32.40
CA TRP A 1069 30.02 -33.67 -30.98
C TRP A 1069 29.92 -35.04 -30.32
N THR A 1070 30.56 -35.23 -29.18
CA THR A 1070 30.42 -36.44 -28.36
C THR A 1070 29.99 -36.15 -26.94
N VAL A 1071 29.24 -37.07 -26.35
CA VAL A 1071 28.89 -37.13 -24.91
C VAL A 1071 29.28 -38.50 -24.40
N ALA A 1072 30.12 -38.56 -23.36
CA ALA A 1072 30.66 -39.82 -22.83
C ALA A 1072 31.28 -40.74 -23.92
N GLY A 1073 31.88 -40.14 -24.95
CA GLY A 1073 32.49 -40.84 -26.09
C GLY A 1073 31.53 -41.25 -27.21
N ALA A 1074 30.21 -41.16 -27.03
CA ALA A 1074 29.23 -41.44 -28.07
C ALA A 1074 28.97 -40.21 -28.93
N VAL A 1075 28.91 -40.37 -30.26
CA VAL A 1075 28.59 -39.27 -31.20
C VAL A 1075 27.11 -38.89 -31.07
N VAL A 1076 26.85 -37.63 -30.71
CA VAL A 1076 25.49 -37.08 -30.60
C VAL A 1076 25.10 -36.20 -31.79
N SER A 1077 26.08 -35.68 -32.53
CA SER A 1077 25.85 -34.91 -33.75
C SER A 1077 27.12 -34.81 -34.59
N THR A 1078 26.99 -34.79 -35.92
CA THR A 1078 28.05 -34.46 -36.88
C THR A 1078 27.90 -33.06 -37.49
N SER A 1079 26.86 -32.33 -37.09
CA SER A 1079 26.69 -30.92 -37.45
C SER A 1079 27.49 -30.04 -36.49
N PRO A 1080 28.22 -29.00 -36.99
CA PRO A 1080 28.97 -28.07 -36.14
C PRO A 1080 28.07 -27.28 -35.19
N THR A 1081 26.76 -27.23 -35.46
CA THR A 1081 25.72 -26.70 -34.57
C THR A 1081 24.80 -27.83 -34.12
N TYR A 1082 24.64 -27.99 -32.81
CA TYR A 1082 23.83 -29.04 -32.19
C TYR A 1082 22.96 -28.46 -31.08
N THR A 1083 21.64 -28.52 -31.25
CA THR A 1083 20.66 -28.08 -30.23
C THR A 1083 20.04 -29.30 -29.56
N PHE A 1084 19.99 -29.30 -28.24
CA PHE A 1084 19.44 -30.40 -27.44
C PHE A 1084 18.68 -29.88 -26.21
N THR A 1085 17.82 -30.73 -25.65
CA THR A 1085 17.12 -30.47 -24.39
C THR A 1085 17.97 -30.98 -23.22
N VAL A 1086 18.13 -30.14 -22.20
CA VAL A 1086 18.89 -30.49 -20.99
C VAL A 1086 18.08 -31.46 -20.14
N THR A 1087 18.53 -32.70 -19.99
CA THR A 1087 17.82 -33.71 -19.16
C THR A 1087 18.64 -34.17 -17.95
N ALA A 1088 19.95 -34.00 -18.00
CA ALA A 1088 20.89 -34.35 -16.95
C ALA A 1088 22.23 -33.63 -17.18
N ASP A 1089 23.16 -33.77 -16.24
CA ASP A 1089 24.52 -33.27 -16.38
C ASP A 1089 25.19 -33.82 -17.65
N THR A 1090 25.78 -32.95 -18.45
CA THR A 1090 26.31 -33.32 -19.77
C THR A 1090 27.67 -32.64 -20.02
N ALA A 1091 28.65 -33.43 -20.45
CA ALA A 1091 29.94 -32.95 -20.94
C ALA A 1091 30.05 -33.20 -22.45
N LEU A 1092 30.08 -32.12 -23.24
CA LEU A 1092 30.22 -32.18 -24.69
C LEU A 1092 31.68 -31.98 -25.12
N THR A 1093 32.11 -32.73 -26.13
CA THR A 1093 33.42 -32.55 -26.76
C THR A 1093 33.27 -32.33 -28.27
N ALA A 1094 33.75 -31.19 -28.77
CA ALA A 1094 33.92 -30.95 -30.21
C ALA A 1094 35.20 -31.62 -30.70
N THR A 1095 35.13 -32.42 -31.75
CA THR A 1095 36.29 -33.03 -32.40
C THR A 1095 36.56 -32.38 -33.76
N PHE A 1096 37.82 -32.06 -34.04
CA PHE A 1096 38.32 -31.48 -35.28
C PHE A 1096 39.42 -32.35 -35.88
N SER A 1097 39.51 -32.37 -37.21
CA SER A 1097 40.61 -33.00 -37.95
C SER A 1097 41.15 -32.06 -39.02
N ARG A 1098 42.43 -32.20 -39.38
CA ARG A 1098 43.04 -31.45 -40.49
C ARG A 1098 42.45 -31.86 -41.83
#